data_AF-A0A936ZYP7-F1
#
_entry.id   AF-A0A936ZYP7-F1
#
_cell.length_a   1.000
_cell.length_b   1.000
_cell.length_c   1.000
_cell.angle_alpha   90.00
_cell.angle_beta   90.00
_cell.angle_gamma   90.00
#
_symmetry.space_group_name_H-M   'P 1'
#
loop_
_entity.id
_entity.type
_entity.pdbx_description
1 polymer ?
#
loop_
_entity_poly.entity_id
_entity_poly.type
_entity_poly.pdbx_seq_one_letter_code
_entity_poly.pdbx_strand_id
1 'polypeptide(L)'
;MKSIYKIMIIALVCLLSNKTIAQFEENPKDYSTDETENPIFQVGFSCFCLDAQDFAMFAVARDAQINRELWFRGQENLLKQAIEDKIGGGPFNTFEDAQIEFFKRYQANRVAPSYYQKVEEAFEIMTNYDQELYVSSKEKVTLLESRLHDLVNGSQDFELGELKYKDVEIKKITDIDYLAQEIGLNNAVYFSQFSNLENSLGLHQKFDAAKKDKFIEGFLSLNYIKHYQDINDYEGAITLMTQYLVNYNIRPGLSPNYSFSPAAYNLNNYNFSENLTSVISNYPTEVIPPVPHNPDFETTRFNYAIRSYSPDLLKFLNGSKQKKLRETAMQYLSKQKYNQTAIELVYLLYKYGRSGLPFNFRPFVNGANTIETGFIVEGSCCPNDPFIMNDPFYGSELGLDMVRGFLDGFDNLVFAFLDYGFGDTAEGSVIRGLMTQMGIDVPADIDDRTLGELFQVKRRERAVVVEYQAGFVANLIDLTVSSIDVLGLLSPSKGGGAFLAIRGGGRVTAAAFRNFLRQAVINGKRIDSYIDLIKDNARFVLDGTGEFSVVRGHHPLAKKAFEGDKFYDFQEAFSVSPNTLQNVWEAANPLEDIINVHNKITGQQNSLYSAFKRNNPGKRLSIEKMAEIEIQAMVDVGIPEDVATGWVIKALENLKEQGVKYIINIPWNGLNTGN
;
A
#
# COMPACT_ATOMS: atom_id res chain seq x y z
N MET A 1 -43.13 12.01 -46.31
CA MET A 1 -43.56 10.70 -45.74
C MET A 1 -43.26 9.49 -46.63
N LYS A 2 -43.46 9.51 -47.97
CA LYS A 2 -43.24 8.33 -48.84
C LYS A 2 -41.78 7.87 -49.02
N SER A 3 -40.79 8.69 -48.69
CA SER A 3 -39.36 8.36 -48.84
C SER A 3 -38.78 7.59 -47.64
N ILE A 4 -39.30 7.85 -46.43
CA ILE A 4 -38.86 7.20 -45.19
C ILE A 4 -39.32 5.74 -45.15
N TYR A 5 -40.55 5.46 -45.59
CA TYR A 5 -41.05 4.08 -45.70
C TYR A 5 -40.27 3.24 -46.71
N LYS A 6 -39.75 3.83 -47.79
CA LYS A 6 -38.93 3.11 -48.77
C LYS A 6 -37.55 2.74 -48.20
N ILE A 7 -36.93 3.64 -47.44
CA ILE A 7 -35.64 3.38 -46.78
C ILE A 7 -35.80 2.33 -45.67
N MET A 8 -36.90 2.39 -44.91
CA MET A 8 -37.20 1.36 -43.90
C MET A 8 -37.48 -0.02 -44.52
N ILE A 9 -38.19 -0.09 -45.65
CA ILE A 9 -38.44 -1.37 -46.34
C ILE A 9 -37.13 -1.94 -46.91
N ILE A 10 -36.24 -1.11 -47.45
CA ILE A 10 -34.93 -1.56 -47.93
C ILE A 10 -34.05 -2.05 -46.76
N ALA A 11 -34.06 -1.34 -45.62
CA ALA A 11 -33.34 -1.77 -44.42
C ALA A 11 -33.90 -3.08 -43.84
N LEU A 12 -35.23 -3.27 -43.86
CA LEU A 12 -35.87 -4.51 -43.41
C LEU A 12 -35.54 -5.69 -44.35
N VAL A 13 -35.50 -5.45 -45.66
CA VAL A 13 -35.12 -6.47 -46.66
C VAL A 13 -33.63 -6.83 -46.54
N CYS A 14 -32.75 -5.87 -46.27
CA CYS A 14 -31.32 -6.13 -46.01
C CYS A 14 -31.08 -6.88 -44.69
N LEU A 15 -31.89 -6.62 -43.65
CA LEU A 15 -31.80 -7.34 -42.36
C LEU A 15 -32.38 -8.76 -42.42
N LEU A 16 -33.39 -9.00 -43.27
CA LEU A 16 -33.98 -10.33 -43.48
C LEU A 16 -33.21 -11.18 -44.51
N SER A 17 -32.30 -10.58 -45.28
CA SER A 17 -31.51 -11.24 -46.33
C SER A 17 -30.27 -12.01 -45.83
N ASN A 18 -29.93 -11.96 -44.54
CA ASN A 18 -28.74 -12.67 -44.01
C ASN A 18 -29.03 -14.09 -43.47
N LYS A 19 -30.21 -14.65 -43.76
CA LYS A 19 -30.39 -16.10 -43.78
C LYS A 19 -30.44 -16.60 -45.21
N THR A 20 -29.28 -16.66 -45.85
CA THR A 20 -29.10 -17.47 -47.06
C THR A 20 -29.23 -18.93 -46.66
N ILE A 21 -30.40 -19.49 -46.91
CA ILE A 21 -30.55 -20.89 -47.29
C ILE A 21 -29.78 -21.01 -48.60
N ALA A 22 -28.65 -21.71 -48.59
CA ALA A 22 -28.03 -22.18 -49.82
C ALA A 22 -29.00 -23.19 -50.46
N GLN A 23 -29.77 -22.73 -51.45
CA GLN A 23 -30.30 -23.63 -52.48
C GLN A 23 -29.12 -24.02 -53.36
N PHE A 24 -28.79 -25.30 -53.38
CA PHE A 24 -27.91 -25.87 -54.39
C PHE A 24 -28.61 -25.72 -55.74
N GLU A 25 -28.00 -24.95 -56.62
CA GLU A 25 -28.29 -24.93 -58.05
C GLU A 25 -27.65 -26.20 -58.64
N GLU A 26 -28.50 -27.18 -58.94
CA GLU A 26 -28.10 -28.39 -59.65
C GLU A 26 -27.70 -27.98 -61.07
N ASN A 27 -26.41 -28.05 -61.37
CA ASN A 27 -25.85 -27.79 -62.68
C ASN A 27 -25.62 -29.16 -63.35
N PRO A 28 -26.48 -29.61 -64.29
CA PRO A 28 -26.27 -30.88 -64.97
C PRO A 28 -25.37 -30.62 -66.18
N LYS A 29 -24.13 -31.14 -66.11
CA LYS A 29 -23.22 -31.56 -67.21
C LYS A 29 -21.77 -31.12 -66.95
N ASP A 30 -20.98 -32.03 -66.38
CA ASP A 30 -19.94 -32.78 -67.11
C ASP A 30 -19.09 -33.52 -66.08
N TYR A 31 -19.52 -34.74 -65.74
CA TYR A 31 -18.58 -35.75 -65.24
C TYR A 31 -18.47 -36.80 -66.32
N SER A 32 -17.42 -36.62 -67.12
CA SER A 32 -16.65 -37.70 -67.71
C SER A 32 -16.59 -38.87 -66.73
N THR A 33 -17.21 -39.98 -67.14
CA THR A 33 -16.99 -41.30 -66.56
C THR A 33 -15.52 -41.62 -66.67
N ASP A 34 -14.78 -41.44 -65.58
CA ASP A 34 -13.56 -42.22 -65.39
C ASP A 34 -13.59 -42.83 -64.00
N GLU A 35 -13.48 -44.15 -64.02
CA GLU A 35 -13.74 -45.09 -62.96
C GLU A 35 -12.65 -44.95 -61.89
N THR A 36 -13.04 -44.60 -60.66
CA THR A 36 -12.50 -45.13 -59.38
C THR A 36 -13.22 -44.44 -58.21
N GLU A 37 -14.55 -44.50 -58.19
CA GLU A 37 -15.29 -44.39 -56.94
C GLU A 37 -14.98 -45.61 -56.09
N ASN A 38 -14.11 -45.44 -55.10
CA ASN A 38 -14.07 -46.32 -53.95
C ASN A 38 -14.95 -45.68 -52.87
N PRO A 39 -16.17 -46.20 -52.60
CA PRO A 39 -17.11 -45.56 -51.69
C PRO A 39 -16.62 -45.83 -50.25
N ILE A 40 -15.80 -44.94 -49.70
CA ILE A 40 -15.52 -44.96 -48.27
C ILE A 40 -16.77 -44.43 -47.57
N PHE A 41 -17.49 -45.31 -46.87
CA PHE A 41 -18.52 -44.95 -45.90
C PHE A 41 -17.93 -44.00 -44.85
N GLN A 42 -17.99 -42.69 -45.09
CA GLN A 42 -17.52 -41.66 -44.15
C GLN A 42 -18.64 -41.36 -43.14
N VAL A 43 -18.49 -41.80 -41.89
CA VAL A 43 -19.11 -41.08 -40.77
C VAL A 43 -18.49 -39.67 -40.77
N GLY A 44 -19.34 -38.62 -40.74
CA GLY A 44 -18.98 -37.25 -41.08
C GLY A 44 -17.67 -36.71 -40.46
N PHE A 45 -16.94 -35.91 -41.24
CA PHE A 45 -15.77 -35.15 -40.79
C PHE A 45 -16.22 -33.97 -39.91
N SER A 46 -16.43 -34.21 -38.62
CA SER A 46 -16.65 -33.18 -37.59
C SER A 46 -15.51 -33.15 -36.58
N CYS A 47 -15.24 -32.00 -35.95
CA CYS A 47 -14.33 -31.97 -34.81
C CYS A 47 -15.02 -32.59 -33.60
N PHE A 48 -14.55 -33.75 -33.15
CA PHE A 48 -15.09 -34.46 -32.00
C PHE A 48 -14.54 -33.91 -30.66
N CYS A 49 -14.50 -32.58 -30.57
CA CYS A 49 -13.64 -31.87 -29.63
C CYS A 49 -14.37 -30.80 -28.79
N LEU A 50 -15.71 -30.68 -28.92
CA LEU A 50 -16.46 -29.62 -28.25
C LEU A 50 -16.93 -30.05 -26.86
N ASP A 51 -17.32 -31.31 -26.66
CA ASP A 51 -17.72 -31.80 -25.34
C ASP A 51 -17.38 -33.30 -25.10
N ALA A 52 -17.77 -33.82 -23.94
CA ALA A 52 -17.52 -35.21 -23.56
C ALA A 52 -18.31 -36.22 -24.43
N GLN A 53 -19.47 -35.84 -24.95
CA GLN A 53 -20.26 -36.69 -25.84
C GLN A 53 -19.61 -36.77 -27.22
N ASP A 54 -19.09 -35.64 -27.72
CA ASP A 54 -18.28 -35.61 -28.94
C ASP A 54 -17.08 -36.55 -28.83
N PHE A 55 -16.39 -36.55 -27.69
CA PHE A 55 -15.26 -37.46 -27.49
C PHE A 55 -15.69 -38.95 -27.48
N ALA A 56 -16.86 -39.28 -26.92
CA ALA A 56 -17.38 -40.64 -27.02
C ALA A 56 -17.70 -41.01 -28.49
N MET A 57 -18.20 -40.05 -29.26
CA MET A 57 -18.44 -40.20 -30.69
C MET A 57 -17.14 -40.30 -31.50
N PHE A 58 -16.04 -39.70 -31.04
CA PHE A 58 -14.72 -39.84 -31.66
C PHE A 58 -14.29 -41.31 -31.76
N ALA A 59 -14.43 -42.08 -30.67
CA ALA A 59 -14.06 -43.49 -30.65
C ALA A 59 -14.91 -44.33 -31.62
N VAL A 60 -16.23 -44.07 -31.65
CA VAL A 60 -17.16 -44.74 -32.59
C VAL A 60 -16.82 -44.38 -34.04
N ALA A 61 -16.59 -43.09 -34.33
CA ALA A 61 -16.25 -42.63 -35.66
C ALA A 61 -14.91 -43.19 -36.13
N ARG A 62 -13.90 -43.20 -35.25
CA ARG A 62 -12.57 -43.78 -35.47
C ARG A 62 -12.65 -45.26 -35.83
N ASP A 63 -13.38 -46.04 -35.03
CA ASP A 63 -13.46 -47.49 -35.21
C ASP A 63 -14.19 -47.88 -36.50
N ALA A 64 -15.07 -47.01 -37.00
CA ALA A 64 -15.77 -47.16 -38.27
C ALA A 64 -14.94 -46.81 -39.52
N GLN A 65 -13.73 -46.22 -39.39
CA GLN A 65 -12.96 -45.79 -40.56
C GLN A 65 -12.19 -46.93 -41.24
N ILE A 66 -12.34 -47.02 -42.57
CA ILE A 66 -11.61 -47.97 -43.42
C ILE A 66 -10.17 -47.50 -43.67
N ASN A 67 -9.95 -46.18 -43.85
CA ASN A 67 -8.62 -45.58 -44.00
C ASN A 67 -8.30 -44.66 -42.81
N ARG A 68 -7.87 -45.29 -41.70
CA ARG A 68 -7.63 -44.60 -40.42
C ARG A 68 -6.56 -43.52 -40.51
N GLU A 69 -5.45 -43.78 -41.20
CA GLU A 69 -4.36 -42.81 -41.30
C GLU A 69 -4.80 -41.51 -42.00
N LEU A 70 -5.48 -41.64 -43.15
CA LEU A 70 -5.99 -40.47 -43.88
C LEU A 70 -7.03 -39.71 -43.04
N TRP A 71 -7.87 -40.42 -42.30
CA TRP A 71 -8.86 -39.80 -41.41
C TRP A 71 -8.20 -39.01 -40.27
N PHE A 72 -7.18 -39.57 -39.61
CA PHE A 72 -6.44 -38.88 -38.55
C PHE A 72 -5.71 -37.63 -39.07
N ARG A 73 -5.13 -37.68 -40.28
CA ARG A 73 -4.56 -36.48 -40.92
C ARG A 73 -5.61 -35.41 -41.18
N GLY A 74 -6.83 -35.81 -41.55
CA GLY A 74 -7.96 -34.89 -41.67
C GLY A 74 -8.41 -34.29 -40.32
N GLN A 75 -8.29 -35.04 -39.23
CA GLN A 75 -8.59 -34.55 -37.88
C GLN A 75 -7.64 -33.44 -37.42
N GLU A 76 -6.35 -33.43 -37.82
CA GLU A 76 -5.43 -32.34 -37.47
C GLU A 76 -5.94 -30.97 -37.91
N ASN A 77 -6.44 -30.86 -39.15
CA ASN A 77 -6.97 -29.60 -39.67
C ASN A 77 -8.21 -29.14 -38.88
N LEU A 78 -9.07 -30.09 -38.48
CA LEU A 78 -10.26 -29.80 -37.66
C LEU A 78 -9.87 -29.38 -36.24
N LEU A 79 -8.88 -30.04 -35.63
CA LEU A 79 -8.36 -29.69 -34.31
C LEU A 79 -7.65 -28.32 -34.35
N LYS A 80 -6.86 -28.05 -35.39
CA LYS A 80 -6.23 -26.74 -35.64
C LYS A 80 -7.30 -25.64 -35.71
N GLN A 81 -8.32 -25.83 -36.54
CA GLN A 81 -9.42 -24.88 -36.66
C GLN A 81 -10.16 -24.68 -35.33
N ALA A 82 -10.43 -25.76 -34.60
CA ALA A 82 -11.06 -25.67 -33.29
C ALA A 82 -10.19 -24.90 -32.27
N ILE A 83 -8.86 -25.02 -32.35
CA ILE A 83 -7.94 -24.21 -31.55
C ILE A 83 -8.01 -22.73 -31.96
N GLU A 84 -7.98 -22.43 -33.26
CA GLU A 84 -8.06 -21.07 -33.81
C GLU A 84 -9.34 -20.37 -33.34
N ASP A 85 -10.49 -21.05 -33.47
CA ASP A 85 -11.79 -20.58 -33.04
C ASP A 85 -11.83 -20.29 -31.53
N LYS A 86 -11.14 -21.13 -30.73
CA LYS A 86 -11.07 -20.97 -29.27
C LYS A 86 -10.14 -19.84 -28.81
N ILE A 87 -9.01 -19.64 -29.50
CA ILE A 87 -7.99 -18.66 -29.08
C ILE A 87 -8.35 -17.25 -29.57
N GLY A 88 -9.03 -17.14 -30.72
CA GLY A 88 -9.47 -15.87 -31.30
C GLY A 88 -8.34 -15.03 -31.88
N GLY A 89 -7.25 -15.66 -32.34
CA GLY A 89 -6.00 -15.00 -32.75
C GLY A 89 -5.71 -14.93 -34.27
N GLY A 90 -6.63 -15.41 -35.10
CA GLY A 90 -6.38 -15.60 -36.55
C GLY A 90 -5.83 -16.99 -36.88
N PRO A 91 -5.65 -17.32 -38.17
CA PRO A 91 -5.20 -18.65 -38.59
C PRO A 91 -3.71 -18.87 -38.25
N PHE A 92 -3.40 -20.04 -37.69
CA PHE A 92 -2.02 -20.49 -37.50
C PHE A 92 -1.47 -21.06 -38.81
N ASN A 93 -0.15 -21.01 -38.99
CA ASN A 93 0.49 -21.56 -40.20
C ASN A 93 0.48 -23.10 -40.18
N THR A 94 0.72 -23.69 -39.01
CA THR A 94 0.77 -25.15 -38.82
C THR A 94 -0.13 -25.59 -37.67
N PHE A 95 -0.40 -26.89 -37.58
CA PHE A 95 -1.10 -27.45 -36.43
C PHE A 95 -0.25 -27.34 -35.16
N GLU A 96 1.07 -27.55 -35.27
CA GLU A 96 2.01 -27.43 -34.15
C GLU A 96 2.00 -26.01 -33.55
N ASP A 97 1.99 -24.96 -34.38
CA ASP A 97 1.87 -23.57 -33.92
C ASP A 97 0.57 -23.36 -33.11
N ALA A 98 -0.54 -23.94 -33.58
CA ALA A 98 -1.82 -23.90 -32.88
C ALA A 98 -1.73 -24.64 -31.54
N GLN A 99 -1.13 -25.83 -31.52
CA GLN A 99 -0.95 -26.61 -30.29
C GLN A 99 -0.09 -25.87 -29.26
N ILE A 100 1.02 -25.23 -29.68
CA ILE A 100 1.89 -24.43 -28.82
C ILE A 100 1.08 -23.34 -28.15
N GLU A 101 0.33 -22.54 -28.91
CA GLU A 101 -0.43 -21.42 -28.35
C GLU A 101 -1.59 -21.91 -27.46
N PHE A 102 -2.23 -23.03 -27.82
CA PHE A 102 -3.24 -23.67 -26.97
C PHE A 102 -2.65 -24.09 -25.62
N PHE A 103 -1.56 -24.85 -25.62
CA PHE A 103 -0.93 -25.32 -24.39
C PHE A 103 -0.37 -24.16 -23.58
N LYS A 104 0.23 -23.17 -24.23
CA LYS A 104 0.72 -21.93 -23.59
C LYS A 104 -0.40 -21.25 -22.81
N ARG A 105 -1.56 -21.03 -23.45
CA ARG A 105 -2.67 -20.27 -22.88
C ARG A 105 -3.46 -21.03 -21.81
N TYR A 106 -3.70 -22.33 -22.01
CA TYR A 106 -4.67 -23.08 -21.20
C TYR A 106 -4.06 -24.10 -20.23
N GLN A 107 -2.83 -24.55 -20.48
CA GLN A 107 -2.15 -25.51 -19.59
C GLN A 107 -0.96 -24.86 -18.88
N ALA A 108 0.04 -24.39 -19.63
CA ALA A 108 1.28 -23.83 -19.10
C ALA A 108 1.05 -22.59 -18.22
N ASN A 109 0.20 -21.65 -18.66
CA ASN A 109 -0.15 -20.45 -17.89
C ASN A 109 -0.71 -20.75 -16.48
N ARG A 110 -1.36 -21.91 -16.29
CA ARG A 110 -1.91 -22.29 -14.98
C ARG A 110 -0.83 -22.71 -13.99
N VAL A 111 0.27 -23.26 -14.47
CA VAL A 111 1.37 -23.78 -13.64
C VAL A 111 2.57 -22.82 -13.59
N ALA A 112 2.71 -21.93 -14.58
CA ALA A 112 3.79 -20.96 -14.68
C ALA A 112 3.98 -20.09 -13.42
N PRO A 113 2.93 -19.61 -12.70
CA PRO A 113 3.07 -18.92 -11.42
C PRO A 113 3.96 -19.65 -10.40
N SER A 114 3.83 -20.97 -10.30
CA SER A 114 4.67 -21.76 -9.38
C SER A 114 6.12 -21.86 -9.83
N TYR A 115 6.40 -21.80 -11.14
CA TYR A 115 7.75 -21.78 -11.68
C TYR A 115 8.39 -20.40 -11.60
N TYR A 116 7.61 -19.32 -11.74
CA TYR A 116 8.11 -17.96 -11.51
C TYR A 116 8.72 -17.86 -10.11
N GLN A 117 7.97 -18.26 -9.08
CA GLN A 117 8.46 -18.25 -7.71
C GLN A 117 9.72 -19.10 -7.52
N LYS A 118 9.73 -20.34 -8.05
CA LYS A 118 10.90 -21.24 -7.91
C LYS A 118 12.16 -20.72 -8.60
N VAL A 119 12.02 -20.07 -9.76
CA VAL A 119 13.15 -19.48 -10.50
C VAL A 119 13.69 -18.26 -9.75
N GLU A 120 12.80 -17.42 -9.21
CA GLU A 120 13.16 -16.26 -8.39
C GLU A 120 13.94 -16.68 -7.13
N GLU A 121 13.40 -17.65 -6.37
CA GLU A 121 14.08 -18.24 -5.21
C GLU A 121 15.45 -18.84 -5.57
N ALA A 122 15.56 -19.50 -6.73
CA ALA A 122 16.83 -20.04 -7.20
C ALA A 122 17.85 -18.94 -7.51
N PHE A 123 17.44 -17.82 -8.10
CA PHE A 123 18.34 -16.68 -8.37
C PHE A 123 18.80 -15.98 -7.09
N GLU A 124 17.94 -15.85 -6.08
CA GLU A 124 18.34 -15.35 -4.77
C GLU A 124 19.45 -16.22 -4.16
N ILE A 125 19.29 -17.55 -4.20
CA ILE A 125 20.28 -18.50 -3.68
C ILE A 125 21.59 -18.45 -4.48
N MET A 126 21.51 -18.39 -5.82
CA MET A 126 22.69 -18.41 -6.70
C MET A 126 23.62 -17.21 -6.53
N THR A 127 23.07 -16.05 -6.17
CA THR A 127 23.84 -14.80 -6.15
C THR A 127 24.57 -14.58 -4.84
N ASN A 128 24.10 -15.19 -3.75
CA ASN A 128 24.68 -15.03 -2.40
C ASN A 128 24.96 -13.55 -2.05
N TYR A 129 24.06 -12.65 -2.49
CA TYR A 129 24.14 -11.23 -2.21
C TYR A 129 23.58 -10.96 -0.82
N ASP A 130 24.40 -10.31 0.01
CA ASP A 130 24.02 -9.84 1.33
C ASP A 130 24.10 -8.31 1.36
N GLN A 131 22.94 -7.67 1.34
CA GLN A 131 22.82 -6.21 1.36
C GLN A 131 23.40 -5.60 2.65
N GLU A 132 23.25 -6.28 3.79
CA GLU A 132 23.76 -5.76 5.07
C GLU A 132 25.29 -5.81 5.09
N LEU A 133 25.87 -6.92 4.61
CA LEU A 133 27.30 -7.07 4.49
C LEU A 133 27.90 -6.09 3.46
N TYR A 134 27.22 -5.89 2.33
CA TYR A 134 27.60 -4.91 1.31
C TYR A 134 27.69 -3.49 1.87
N VAL A 135 26.61 -3.03 2.51
CA VAL A 135 26.56 -1.66 3.05
C VAL A 135 27.50 -1.50 4.23
N SER A 136 27.50 -2.44 5.19
CA SER A 136 28.32 -2.32 6.39
C SER A 136 29.83 -2.41 6.12
N SER A 137 30.26 -3.20 5.12
CA SER A 137 31.68 -3.25 4.71
C SER A 137 32.12 -1.92 4.11
N LYS A 138 31.29 -1.28 3.28
CA LYS A 138 31.57 0.05 2.75
C LYS A 138 31.67 1.11 3.85
N GLU A 139 30.72 1.10 4.79
CA GLU A 139 30.73 2.02 5.94
C GLU A 139 32.03 1.89 6.74
N LYS A 140 32.48 0.65 7.03
CA LYS A 140 33.75 0.38 7.72
C LYS A 140 34.95 0.92 6.94
N VAL A 141 35.04 0.64 5.64
CA VAL A 141 36.13 1.13 4.78
C VAL A 141 36.23 2.65 4.87
N THR A 142 35.13 3.36 4.67
CA THR A 142 35.11 4.83 4.67
C THR A 142 35.56 5.43 6.01
N LEU A 143 35.16 4.84 7.15
CA LEU A 143 35.59 5.33 8.47
C LEU A 143 37.07 5.04 8.74
N LEU A 144 37.55 3.84 8.37
CA LEU A 144 38.96 3.47 8.54
C LEU A 144 39.88 4.27 7.61
N GLU A 145 39.45 4.55 6.37
CA GLU A 145 40.18 5.40 5.42
C GLU A 145 40.30 6.83 5.93
N SER A 146 39.22 7.39 6.50
CA SER A 146 39.26 8.69 7.17
C SER A 146 40.30 8.70 8.30
N ARG A 147 40.32 7.66 9.15
CA ARG A 147 41.32 7.56 10.22
C ARG A 147 42.75 7.44 9.69
N LEU A 148 42.96 6.64 8.65
CA LEU A 148 44.27 6.49 8.00
C LEU A 148 44.75 7.84 7.45
N HIS A 149 43.85 8.59 6.80
CA HIS A 149 44.13 9.92 6.29
C HIS A 149 44.53 10.90 7.41
N ASP A 150 43.86 10.86 8.56
CA ASP A 150 44.23 11.70 9.71
C ASP A 150 45.65 11.40 10.21
N LEU A 151 45.99 10.11 10.35
CA LEU A 151 47.32 9.68 10.79
C LEU A 151 48.42 10.10 9.81
N VAL A 152 48.20 9.91 8.50
CA VAL A 152 49.18 10.26 7.46
C VAL A 152 49.43 11.77 7.42
N ASN A 153 48.40 12.58 7.65
CA ASN A 153 48.51 14.04 7.63
C ASN A 153 48.89 14.65 8.97
N GLY A 154 49.14 13.83 10.01
CA GLY A 154 49.43 14.32 11.36
C GLY A 154 48.26 15.07 12.01
N SER A 155 47.03 14.86 11.51
CA SER A 155 45.83 15.44 12.07
C SER A 155 45.40 14.66 13.32
N GLN A 156 45.00 15.40 14.35
CA GLN A 156 44.32 14.82 15.51
C GLN A 156 42.80 14.96 15.40
N ASP A 157 42.24 15.13 14.19
CA ASP A 157 40.83 15.47 14.07
C ASP A 157 39.94 14.43 14.74
N PHE A 158 39.04 14.93 15.58
CA PHE A 158 38.23 14.12 16.50
C PHE A 158 36.87 13.77 15.89
N GLU A 159 36.75 13.87 14.56
CA GLU A 159 35.49 13.70 13.84
C GLU A 159 34.85 12.33 14.06
N LEU A 160 35.65 11.28 14.28
CA LEU A 160 35.15 9.92 14.50
C LEU A 160 34.62 9.67 15.92
N GLY A 161 34.80 10.60 16.86
CA GLY A 161 34.13 10.52 18.14
C GLY A 161 34.55 9.34 19.02
N GLU A 162 33.56 8.60 19.54
CA GLU A 162 33.77 7.35 20.31
C GLU A 162 33.35 6.11 19.51
N LEU A 163 33.23 6.24 18.18
CA LEU A 163 32.88 5.11 17.32
C LEU A 163 33.94 4.02 17.41
N LYS A 164 33.48 2.78 17.54
CA LYS A 164 34.34 1.60 17.73
C LYS A 164 34.38 0.72 16.48
N TYR A 165 35.54 0.14 16.23
CA TYR A 165 35.76 -0.96 15.30
C TYR A 165 36.41 -2.11 16.06
N LYS A 166 35.80 -3.30 16.04
CA LYS A 166 36.25 -4.48 16.82
C LYS A 166 36.56 -4.13 18.28
N ASP A 167 35.62 -3.44 18.94
CA ASP A 167 35.68 -2.98 20.34
C ASP A 167 36.72 -1.89 20.67
N VAL A 168 37.51 -1.44 19.70
CA VAL A 168 38.49 -0.35 19.87
C VAL A 168 37.93 0.93 19.26
N GLU A 169 38.01 2.05 19.98
CA GLU A 169 37.65 3.36 19.41
C GLU A 169 38.54 3.65 18.19
N ILE A 170 37.94 3.99 17.05
CA ILE A 170 38.66 4.15 15.78
C ILE A 170 39.73 5.23 15.91
N LYS A 171 39.43 6.34 16.62
CA LYS A 171 40.40 7.41 16.90
C LYS A 171 41.62 6.95 17.72
N LYS A 172 41.54 5.83 18.45
CA LYS A 172 42.64 5.28 19.25
C LYS A 172 43.52 4.31 18.46
N ILE A 173 43.12 3.94 17.23
CA ILE A 173 43.94 3.13 16.35
C ILE A 173 45.05 4.02 15.78
N THR A 174 46.31 3.67 16.05
CA THR A 174 47.51 4.41 15.62
C THR A 174 48.40 3.62 14.67
N ASP A 175 48.20 2.30 14.59
CA ASP A 175 48.94 1.41 13.70
C ASP A 175 48.41 1.54 12.27
N ILE A 176 49.23 2.17 11.40
CA ILE A 176 48.90 2.41 9.99
C ILE A 176 48.81 1.11 9.21
N ASP A 177 49.69 0.14 9.48
CA ASP A 177 49.72 -1.14 8.77
C ASP A 177 48.48 -1.96 9.13
N TYR A 178 48.07 -1.94 10.40
CA TYR A 178 46.82 -2.54 10.84
C TYR A 178 45.60 -1.92 10.14
N LEU A 179 45.52 -0.58 10.06
CA LEU A 179 44.43 0.10 9.34
C LEU A 179 44.39 -0.27 7.87
N ALA A 180 45.54 -0.23 7.18
CA ALA A 180 45.64 -0.59 5.77
C ALA A 180 45.19 -2.05 5.52
N GLN A 181 45.57 -2.98 6.41
CA GLN A 181 45.13 -4.36 6.36
C GLN A 181 43.61 -4.49 6.52
N GLU A 182 43.03 -3.86 7.53
CA GLU A 182 41.58 -3.93 7.80
C GLU A 182 40.75 -3.25 6.70
N ILE A 183 41.24 -2.15 6.12
CA ILE A 183 40.65 -1.52 4.93
C ILE A 183 40.65 -2.50 3.76
N GLY A 184 41.78 -3.17 3.50
CA GLY A 184 41.90 -4.17 2.43
C GLY A 184 40.91 -5.33 2.60
N LEU A 185 40.78 -5.86 3.81
CA LEU A 185 39.84 -6.95 4.13
C LEU A 185 38.38 -6.52 3.91
N ASN A 186 37.98 -5.35 4.39
CA ASN A 186 36.60 -4.87 4.21
C ASN A 186 36.32 -4.46 2.76
N ASN A 187 37.30 -3.93 2.02
CA ASN A 187 37.17 -3.66 0.58
C ASN A 187 36.97 -4.95 -0.22
N ALA A 188 37.70 -6.02 0.10
CA ALA A 188 37.51 -7.31 -0.56
C ALA A 188 36.07 -7.83 -0.37
N VAL A 189 35.51 -7.70 0.84
CA VAL A 189 34.10 -8.03 1.12
C VAL A 189 33.16 -7.13 0.32
N TYR A 190 33.38 -5.81 0.33
CA TYR A 190 32.58 -4.84 -0.41
C TYR A 190 32.53 -5.14 -1.91
N PHE A 191 33.68 -5.36 -2.55
CA PHE A 191 33.74 -5.64 -3.99
C PHE A 191 33.15 -7.01 -4.34
N SER A 192 33.36 -8.02 -3.48
CA SER A 192 32.71 -9.32 -3.65
C SER A 192 31.19 -9.19 -3.61
N GLN A 193 30.65 -8.44 -2.65
CA GLN A 193 29.20 -8.22 -2.54
C GLN A 193 28.64 -7.31 -3.63
N PHE A 194 29.43 -6.34 -4.12
CA PHE A 194 29.07 -5.55 -5.28
C PHE A 194 28.92 -6.43 -6.54
N SER A 195 29.89 -7.32 -6.79
CA SER A 195 29.79 -8.27 -7.91
C SER A 195 28.58 -9.21 -7.77
N ASN A 196 28.28 -9.66 -6.54
CA ASN A 196 27.07 -10.45 -6.27
C ASN A 196 25.79 -9.65 -6.55
N LEU A 197 25.75 -8.36 -6.21
CA LEU A 197 24.64 -7.46 -6.53
C LEU A 197 24.49 -7.26 -8.06
N GLU A 198 25.59 -7.03 -8.78
CA GLU A 198 25.58 -6.93 -10.24
C GLU A 198 24.98 -8.18 -10.88
N ASN A 199 25.44 -9.35 -10.44
CA ASN A 199 24.91 -10.64 -10.89
C ASN A 199 23.42 -10.80 -10.54
N SER A 200 23.03 -10.44 -9.31
CA SER A 200 21.64 -10.54 -8.86
C SER A 200 20.70 -9.66 -9.67
N LEU A 201 21.02 -8.39 -9.85
CA LEU A 201 20.22 -7.48 -10.65
C LEU A 201 20.17 -7.91 -12.12
N GLY A 202 21.29 -8.38 -12.68
CA GLY A 202 21.32 -8.91 -14.03
C GLY A 202 20.40 -10.12 -14.23
N LEU A 203 20.35 -11.03 -13.26
CA LEU A 203 19.44 -12.18 -13.31
C LEU A 203 17.97 -11.74 -13.17
N HIS A 204 17.65 -10.82 -12.26
CA HIS A 204 16.29 -10.30 -12.10
C HIS A 204 15.80 -9.55 -13.35
N GLN A 205 16.64 -8.73 -13.97
CA GLN A 205 16.29 -8.04 -15.22
C GLN A 205 16.03 -9.02 -16.37
N LYS A 206 16.85 -10.07 -16.49
CA LYS A 206 16.63 -11.16 -17.46
C LYS A 206 15.34 -11.92 -17.16
N PHE A 207 15.05 -12.18 -15.88
CA PHE A 207 13.83 -12.84 -15.45
C PHE A 207 12.58 -12.01 -15.77
N ASP A 208 12.62 -10.71 -15.50
CA ASP A 208 11.53 -9.78 -15.81
C ASP A 208 11.29 -9.70 -17.32
N ALA A 209 12.35 -9.65 -18.13
CA ALA A 209 12.24 -9.71 -19.58
C ALA A 209 11.62 -11.04 -20.04
N ALA A 210 12.10 -12.17 -19.53
CA ALA A 210 11.53 -13.49 -19.82
C ALA A 210 10.05 -13.60 -19.42
N LYS A 211 9.66 -13.04 -18.27
CA LYS A 211 8.27 -12.99 -17.81
C LYS A 211 7.39 -12.12 -18.70
N LYS A 212 7.88 -10.94 -19.10
CA LYS A 212 7.18 -10.05 -20.04
C LYS A 212 6.91 -10.74 -21.38
N ASP A 213 7.88 -11.52 -21.87
CA ASP A 213 7.78 -12.24 -23.14
C ASP A 213 7.00 -13.56 -23.02
N LYS A 214 6.49 -13.89 -21.82
CA LYS A 214 5.82 -15.17 -21.51
C LYS A 214 6.68 -16.38 -21.91
N PHE A 215 7.99 -16.26 -21.65
CA PHE A 215 8.99 -17.26 -22.00
C PHE A 215 8.76 -18.57 -21.25
N ILE A 216 8.43 -18.51 -19.96
CA ILE A 216 8.21 -19.70 -19.14
C ILE A 216 7.01 -20.49 -19.65
N GLU A 217 5.89 -19.83 -19.97
CA GLU A 217 4.72 -20.48 -20.54
C GLU A 217 5.06 -21.11 -21.89
N GLY A 218 5.87 -20.42 -22.72
CA GLY A 218 6.38 -20.96 -23.98
C GLY A 218 7.21 -22.22 -23.77
N PHE A 219 8.22 -22.17 -22.90
CA PHE A 219 9.07 -23.31 -22.55
C PHE A 219 8.26 -24.51 -22.05
N LEU A 220 7.31 -24.26 -21.15
CA LEU A 220 6.44 -25.30 -20.59
C LEU A 220 5.49 -25.87 -21.66
N SER A 221 4.98 -25.04 -22.58
CA SER A 221 4.15 -25.49 -23.70
C SER A 221 4.90 -26.44 -24.65
N LEU A 222 6.19 -26.18 -24.90
CA LEU A 222 7.04 -27.08 -25.71
C LEU A 222 7.21 -28.46 -25.09
N ASN A 223 7.10 -28.60 -23.76
CA ASN A 223 7.11 -29.92 -23.11
C ASN A 223 5.83 -30.72 -23.38
N TYR A 224 4.69 -30.04 -23.53
CA TYR A 224 3.46 -30.70 -24.00
C TYR A 224 3.59 -31.16 -25.45
N ILE A 225 4.19 -30.35 -26.33
CA ILE A 225 4.45 -30.72 -27.72
C ILE A 225 5.39 -31.91 -27.81
N LYS A 226 6.49 -31.87 -27.06
CA LYS A 226 7.43 -33.00 -27.00
C LYS A 226 6.72 -34.28 -26.55
N HIS A 227 5.91 -34.20 -25.49
CA HIS A 227 5.13 -35.36 -25.06
C HIS A 227 4.16 -35.86 -26.16
N TYR A 228 3.50 -34.95 -26.89
CA TYR A 228 2.64 -35.31 -28.03
C TYR A 228 3.43 -36.03 -29.13
N GLN A 229 4.65 -35.56 -29.44
CA GLN A 229 5.54 -36.16 -30.45
C GLN A 229 6.16 -37.49 -30.01
N ASP A 230 6.38 -37.68 -28.71
CA ASP A 230 6.92 -38.91 -28.11
C ASP A 230 5.88 -40.06 -28.08
N ILE A 231 4.62 -39.81 -28.45
CA ILE A 231 3.61 -40.86 -28.58
C ILE A 231 3.90 -41.69 -29.83
N ASN A 232 4.19 -42.97 -29.63
CA ASN A 232 4.64 -43.89 -30.69
C ASN A 232 3.60 -44.19 -31.78
N ASP A 233 2.32 -43.87 -31.56
CA ASP A 233 1.27 -43.99 -32.57
C ASP A 233 0.55 -42.66 -32.84
N TYR A 234 0.33 -42.38 -34.11
CA TYR A 234 -0.31 -41.14 -34.55
C TYR A 234 -1.76 -41.03 -34.07
N GLU A 235 -2.45 -42.18 -33.97
CA GLU A 235 -3.78 -42.29 -33.36
C GLU A 235 -3.78 -41.78 -31.91
N GLY A 236 -2.83 -42.22 -31.08
CA GLY A 236 -2.75 -41.81 -29.69
C GLY A 236 -2.46 -40.32 -29.55
N ALA A 237 -1.65 -39.75 -30.44
CA ALA A 237 -1.37 -38.32 -30.46
C ALA A 237 -2.64 -37.50 -30.75
N ILE A 238 -3.37 -37.81 -31.83
CA ILE A 238 -4.63 -37.14 -32.18
C ILE A 238 -5.68 -37.33 -31.07
N THR A 239 -5.77 -38.53 -30.51
CA THR A 239 -6.66 -38.83 -29.39
C THR A 239 -6.33 -37.93 -28.19
N LEU A 240 -5.04 -37.80 -27.84
CA LEU A 240 -4.59 -36.95 -26.73
C LEU A 240 -4.97 -35.47 -26.95
N MET A 241 -4.73 -34.92 -28.15
CA MET A 241 -5.06 -33.51 -28.42
C MET A 241 -6.57 -33.27 -28.36
N THR A 242 -7.37 -34.23 -28.85
CA THR A 242 -8.83 -34.18 -28.75
C THR A 242 -9.28 -34.17 -27.29
N GLN A 243 -8.67 -35.01 -26.43
CA GLN A 243 -8.93 -35.01 -24.99
C GLN A 243 -8.67 -33.64 -24.36
N TYR A 244 -7.56 -32.96 -24.71
CA TYR A 244 -7.27 -31.64 -24.16
C TYR A 244 -8.30 -30.58 -24.54
N LEU A 245 -8.78 -30.57 -25.78
CA LEU A 245 -9.81 -29.64 -26.24
C LEU A 245 -11.16 -29.89 -25.57
N VAL A 246 -11.50 -31.16 -25.35
CA VAL A 246 -12.72 -31.57 -24.65
C VAL A 246 -12.65 -31.19 -23.18
N ASN A 247 -11.57 -31.56 -22.50
CA ASN A 247 -11.35 -31.26 -21.08
C ASN A 247 -11.40 -29.76 -20.78
N TYR A 248 -10.96 -28.92 -21.72
CA TYR A 248 -11.09 -27.47 -21.60
C TYR A 248 -12.55 -26.99 -21.60
N ASN A 249 -13.42 -27.59 -22.41
CA ASN A 249 -14.83 -27.17 -22.53
C ASN A 249 -15.71 -27.68 -21.38
N ILE A 250 -15.25 -28.70 -20.65
CA ILE A 250 -15.93 -29.23 -19.49
C ILE A 250 -15.76 -28.25 -18.32
N ARG A 251 -16.87 -27.77 -17.75
CA ARG A 251 -16.85 -26.88 -16.59
C ARG A 251 -16.02 -27.49 -15.45
N PRO A 252 -15.19 -26.70 -14.74
CA PRO A 252 -14.48 -27.17 -13.55
C PRO A 252 -15.47 -27.83 -12.57
N GLY A 253 -15.25 -29.10 -12.23
CA GLY A 253 -16.13 -29.89 -11.34
C GLY A 253 -17.01 -30.93 -12.02
N LEU A 254 -17.11 -30.93 -13.35
CA LEU A 254 -17.80 -31.98 -14.12
C LEU A 254 -16.81 -32.91 -14.82
N SER A 255 -15.63 -33.15 -14.23
CA SER A 255 -14.64 -34.07 -14.83
C SER A 255 -15.26 -35.47 -14.87
N PRO A 256 -15.58 -35.99 -16.06
CA PRO A 256 -16.08 -37.35 -16.13
C PRO A 256 -14.91 -38.28 -15.80
N ASN A 257 -15.16 -39.31 -14.97
CA ASN A 257 -14.18 -40.34 -14.58
C ASN A 257 -13.82 -41.28 -15.74
N TYR A 258 -13.53 -40.74 -16.92
CA TYR A 258 -13.02 -41.51 -18.03
C TYR A 258 -11.50 -41.58 -17.93
N SER A 259 -10.98 -42.79 -17.74
CA SER A 259 -9.56 -43.07 -17.96
C SER A 259 -9.34 -43.12 -19.46
N PHE A 260 -8.66 -42.12 -20.00
CA PHE A 260 -8.31 -42.08 -21.40
C PHE A 260 -6.89 -42.60 -21.62
N SER A 261 -6.69 -43.32 -22.72
CA SER A 261 -5.38 -43.75 -23.20
C SER A 261 -5.08 -43.03 -24.53
N PRO A 262 -3.91 -42.41 -24.69
CA PRO A 262 -2.86 -42.23 -23.69
C PRO A 262 -3.29 -41.24 -22.58
N ALA A 263 -2.68 -41.37 -21.39
CA ALA A 263 -2.98 -40.51 -20.25
C ALA A 263 -2.52 -39.06 -20.51
N ALA A 264 -3.29 -38.09 -20.02
CA ALA A 264 -2.93 -36.69 -20.13
C ALA A 264 -1.60 -36.37 -19.41
N TYR A 265 -0.76 -35.59 -20.08
CA TYR A 265 0.48 -35.07 -19.53
C TYR A 265 0.20 -33.99 -18.48
N ASN A 266 0.82 -34.10 -17.31
CA ASN A 266 0.65 -33.12 -16.23
C ASN A 266 2.01 -32.57 -15.84
N LEU A 267 2.26 -31.30 -16.17
CA LEU A 267 3.51 -30.60 -15.81
C LEU A 267 3.79 -30.60 -14.31
N ASN A 268 2.76 -30.67 -13.46
CA ASN A 268 2.97 -30.69 -12.00
C ASN A 268 3.74 -31.93 -11.52
N ASN A 269 3.82 -32.99 -12.33
CA ASN A 269 4.59 -34.19 -12.02
C ASN A 269 6.09 -34.05 -12.32
N TYR A 270 6.52 -32.90 -12.87
CA TYR A 270 7.89 -32.66 -13.32
C TYR A 270 8.45 -31.39 -12.68
N ASN A 271 9.77 -31.36 -12.44
CA ASN A 271 10.45 -30.16 -11.96
C ASN A 271 11.41 -29.62 -13.02
N PHE A 272 10.96 -28.57 -13.71
CA PHE A 272 11.78 -27.87 -14.72
C PHE A 272 12.50 -26.64 -14.17
N SER A 273 12.48 -26.40 -12.86
CA SER A 273 12.99 -25.16 -12.28
C SER A 273 14.48 -24.96 -12.58
N GLU A 274 15.32 -25.99 -12.42
CA GLU A 274 16.76 -25.91 -12.74
C GLU A 274 17.03 -25.57 -14.21
N ASN A 275 16.29 -26.21 -15.14
CA ASN A 275 16.42 -25.92 -16.56
C ASN A 275 15.99 -24.49 -16.89
N LEU A 276 14.86 -24.05 -16.34
CA LEU A 276 14.36 -22.68 -16.52
C LEU A 276 15.34 -21.65 -15.96
N THR A 277 15.86 -21.87 -14.75
CA THR A 277 16.89 -21.01 -14.13
C THR A 277 18.12 -20.90 -15.02
N SER A 278 18.63 -22.02 -15.52
CA SER A 278 19.79 -22.05 -16.42
C SER A 278 19.54 -21.31 -17.74
N VAL A 279 18.39 -21.54 -18.38
CA VAL A 279 18.06 -20.87 -19.65
C VAL A 279 17.83 -19.37 -19.46
N ILE A 280 17.09 -18.99 -18.42
CA ILE A 280 16.79 -17.58 -18.12
C ILE A 280 18.05 -16.81 -17.70
N SER A 281 19.02 -17.45 -17.03
CA SER A 281 20.31 -16.79 -16.74
C SER A 281 21.06 -16.32 -18.00
N ASN A 282 20.74 -16.90 -19.16
CA ASN A 282 21.29 -16.56 -20.48
C ASN A 282 20.29 -15.79 -21.36
N TYR A 283 19.16 -15.32 -20.81
CA TYR A 283 18.16 -14.59 -21.58
C TYR A 283 18.75 -13.29 -22.15
N PRO A 284 18.53 -12.98 -23.44
CA PRO A 284 19.11 -11.82 -24.09
C PRO A 284 18.42 -10.55 -23.58
N THR A 285 19.07 -9.83 -22.67
CA THR A 285 18.57 -8.57 -22.11
C THR A 285 19.75 -7.66 -21.80
N GLU A 286 19.59 -6.37 -22.09
CA GLU A 286 20.55 -5.36 -21.69
C GLU A 286 20.54 -5.25 -20.16
N VAL A 287 21.64 -5.62 -19.53
CA VAL A 287 21.79 -5.54 -18.08
C VAL A 287 22.28 -4.15 -17.72
N ILE A 288 21.47 -3.41 -16.96
CA ILE A 288 21.85 -2.12 -16.43
C ILE A 288 22.63 -2.36 -15.13
N PRO A 289 23.91 -1.95 -15.05
CA PRO A 289 24.70 -2.16 -13.85
C PRO A 289 24.16 -1.32 -12.67
N PRO A 290 24.22 -1.83 -11.44
CA PRO A 290 23.92 -1.05 -10.24
C PRO A 290 24.85 0.15 -10.10
N VAL A 291 24.31 1.22 -9.52
CA VAL A 291 25.13 2.32 -9.02
C VAL A 291 25.81 1.88 -7.73
N PRO A 292 27.15 1.97 -7.63
CA PRO A 292 27.86 1.63 -6.40
C PRO A 292 27.36 2.46 -5.21
N HIS A 293 27.18 1.81 -4.06
CA HIS A 293 26.84 2.47 -2.82
C HIS A 293 28.03 3.28 -2.32
N ASN A 294 27.95 4.60 -2.47
CA ASN A 294 28.95 5.55 -1.98
C ASN A 294 28.24 6.71 -1.26
N PRO A 295 27.72 6.46 -0.03
CA PRO A 295 27.19 7.54 0.79
C PRO A 295 28.30 8.54 1.13
N ASP A 296 27.92 9.79 1.40
CA ASP A 296 28.85 10.78 1.92
C ASP A 296 29.35 10.38 3.33
N PHE A 297 30.44 11.02 3.77
CA PHE A 297 31.08 10.67 5.04
C PHE A 297 30.16 10.86 6.25
N GLU A 298 29.38 11.94 6.32
CA GLU A 298 28.47 12.19 7.45
C GLU A 298 27.36 11.13 7.53
N THR A 299 26.76 10.81 6.38
CA THR A 299 25.77 9.74 6.27
C THR A 299 26.36 8.39 6.68
N THR A 300 27.60 8.11 6.28
CA THR A 300 28.32 6.88 6.63
C THR A 300 28.55 6.78 8.13
N ARG A 301 29.10 7.85 8.72
CA ARG A 301 29.36 7.97 10.16
C ARG A 301 28.09 7.79 10.98
N PHE A 302 27.01 8.43 10.55
CA PHE A 302 25.69 8.28 11.16
C PHE A 302 25.15 6.84 11.08
N ASN A 303 25.12 6.25 9.88
CA ASN A 303 24.60 4.90 9.71
C ASN A 303 25.40 3.89 10.53
N TYR A 304 26.74 3.99 10.51
CA TYR A 304 27.60 3.12 11.28
C TYR A 304 27.36 3.24 12.79
N ALA A 305 27.25 4.48 13.30
CA ALA A 305 26.98 4.75 14.71
C ALA A 305 25.67 4.10 15.18
N ILE A 306 24.60 4.34 14.42
CA ILE A 306 23.27 3.82 14.76
C ILE A 306 23.21 2.30 14.58
N ARG A 307 23.74 1.75 13.47
CA ARG A 307 23.74 0.30 13.17
C ARG A 307 24.47 -0.49 14.25
N SER A 308 25.63 0.00 14.67
CA SER A 308 26.45 -0.64 15.71
C SER A 308 25.71 -0.75 17.05
N TYR A 309 24.76 0.16 17.30
CA TYR A 309 23.94 0.15 18.51
C TYR A 309 22.63 -0.63 18.33
N SER A 310 21.93 -0.42 17.21
CA SER A 310 20.68 -1.12 16.88
C SER A 310 20.37 -1.06 15.37
N PRO A 311 20.42 -2.19 14.65
CA PRO A 311 19.99 -2.27 13.25
C PRO A 311 18.53 -1.86 13.04
N ASP A 312 17.65 -2.22 13.98
CA ASP A 312 16.23 -1.84 13.96
C ASP A 312 16.02 -0.33 14.01
N LEU A 313 16.83 0.39 14.81
CA LEU A 313 16.78 1.85 14.87
C LEU A 313 17.17 2.46 13.52
N LEU A 314 18.23 1.97 12.89
CA LEU A 314 18.64 2.47 11.57
C LEU A 314 17.54 2.23 10.54
N LYS A 315 16.92 1.04 10.54
CA LYS A 315 15.80 0.71 9.66
C LYS A 315 14.61 1.65 9.88
N PHE A 316 14.28 1.96 11.13
CA PHE A 316 13.25 2.93 11.48
C PHE A 316 13.57 4.34 10.96
N LEU A 317 14.79 4.83 11.20
CA LEU A 317 15.22 6.17 10.76
C LEU A 317 15.32 6.28 9.22
N ASN A 318 15.53 5.18 8.52
CA ASN A 318 15.52 5.12 7.04
C ASN A 318 14.12 5.10 6.44
N GLY A 319 13.05 5.02 7.23
CA GLY A 319 11.68 5.09 6.74
C GLY A 319 11.38 6.43 6.09
N SER A 320 10.58 6.41 5.02
CA SER A 320 10.25 7.63 4.24
C SER A 320 9.58 8.72 5.07
N LYS A 321 8.79 8.34 6.08
CA LYS A 321 8.12 9.26 7.01
C LYS A 321 9.07 9.86 8.06
N GLN A 322 10.23 9.25 8.29
CA GLN A 322 11.20 9.61 9.33
C GLN A 322 12.35 10.49 8.81
N LYS A 323 12.32 10.95 7.56
CA LYS A 323 13.42 11.71 6.95
C LYS A 323 13.91 12.88 7.81
N LYS A 324 12.99 13.73 8.30
CA LYS A 324 13.33 14.88 9.17
C LYS A 324 13.91 14.46 10.52
N LEU A 325 13.38 13.37 11.10
CA LEU A 325 13.88 12.81 12.34
C LEU A 325 15.31 12.29 12.17
N ARG A 326 15.58 11.58 11.08
CA ARG A 326 16.91 11.12 10.71
C ARG A 326 17.88 12.29 10.55
N GLU A 327 17.50 13.33 9.81
CA GLU A 327 18.30 14.54 9.63
C GLU A 327 18.61 15.22 10.98
N THR A 328 17.61 15.32 11.87
CA THR A 328 17.77 15.91 13.20
C THR A 328 18.69 15.07 14.10
N ALA A 329 18.51 13.75 14.10
CA ALA A 329 19.38 12.82 14.84
C ALA A 329 20.82 12.88 14.34
N MET A 330 21.02 12.96 13.02
CA MET A 330 22.33 13.09 12.41
C MET A 330 23.01 14.40 12.79
N GLN A 331 22.30 15.53 12.74
CA GLN A 331 22.82 16.83 13.18
C GLN A 331 23.17 16.82 14.67
N TYR A 332 22.32 16.21 15.52
CA TYR A 332 22.58 16.07 16.94
C TYR A 332 23.86 15.27 17.21
N LEU A 333 23.98 14.07 16.63
CA LEU A 333 25.16 13.22 16.83
C LEU A 333 26.45 13.85 16.28
N SER A 334 26.37 14.54 15.15
CA SER A 334 27.50 15.29 14.58
C SER A 334 27.99 16.38 15.54
N LYS A 335 27.08 17.18 16.12
CA LYS A 335 27.43 18.18 17.15
C LYS A 335 28.00 17.55 18.43
N GLN A 336 27.50 16.38 18.82
CA GLN A 336 27.99 15.63 19.98
C GLN A 336 29.27 14.84 19.70
N LYS A 337 29.84 14.97 18.48
CA LYS A 337 31.00 14.21 18.01
C LYS A 337 30.83 12.71 18.25
N TYR A 338 29.62 12.18 18.02
CA TYR A 338 29.33 10.75 18.12
C TYR A 338 29.84 10.09 19.41
N ASN A 339 29.73 10.78 20.55
CA ASN A 339 30.00 10.15 21.84
C ASN A 339 28.93 9.09 22.15
N GLN A 340 29.31 8.09 22.94
CA GLN A 340 28.47 6.94 23.25
C GLN A 340 27.15 7.36 23.91
N THR A 341 27.19 8.28 24.86
CA THR A 341 26.02 8.79 25.58
C THR A 341 24.97 9.39 24.63
N ALA A 342 25.42 10.13 23.60
CA ALA A 342 24.55 10.74 22.61
C ALA A 342 23.89 9.69 21.71
N ILE A 343 24.60 8.64 21.31
CA ILE A 343 24.05 7.53 20.53
C ILE A 343 23.00 6.77 21.36
N GLU A 344 23.32 6.50 22.62
CA GLU A 344 22.41 5.86 23.58
C GLU A 344 21.12 6.64 23.76
N LEU A 345 21.21 7.97 23.81
CA LEU A 345 20.05 8.85 23.93
C LEU A 345 19.11 8.74 22.73
N VAL A 346 19.64 8.77 21.51
CA VAL A 346 18.84 8.57 20.28
C VAL A 346 18.12 7.22 20.32
N TYR A 347 18.81 6.18 20.79
CA TYR A 347 18.21 4.85 20.93
C TYR A 347 17.14 4.77 22.01
N LEU A 348 17.37 5.40 23.16
CA LEU A 348 16.38 5.45 24.24
C LEU A 348 15.09 6.16 23.79
N LEU A 349 15.22 7.27 23.04
CA LEU A 349 14.07 7.96 22.46
C LEU A 349 13.30 7.07 21.47
N TYR A 350 13.99 6.30 20.65
CA TYR A 350 13.35 5.31 19.77
C TYR A 350 12.63 4.20 20.54
N LYS A 351 13.31 3.55 21.50
CA LYS A 351 12.71 2.50 22.34
C LYS A 351 11.46 3.01 23.04
N TYR A 352 11.54 4.24 23.54
CA TYR A 352 10.44 4.90 24.19
C TYR A 352 9.23 5.02 23.26
N GLY A 353 9.43 5.61 22.08
CA GLY A 353 8.38 5.77 21.07
C GLY A 353 7.68 4.48 20.68
N ARG A 354 8.44 3.39 20.59
CA ARG A 354 7.90 2.08 20.22
C ARG A 354 7.16 1.39 21.36
N SER A 355 7.57 1.63 22.61
CA SER A 355 7.02 0.93 23.77
C SER A 355 5.73 1.55 24.33
N GLY A 356 5.45 2.83 24.02
CA GLY A 356 4.29 3.54 24.58
C GLY A 356 4.31 3.71 26.10
N LEU A 357 5.44 3.39 26.76
CA LEU A 357 5.65 3.65 28.18
C LEU A 357 5.69 5.18 28.43
N PRO A 358 5.66 5.68 29.68
CA PRO A 358 5.83 7.11 30.01
C PRO A 358 7.31 7.54 30.15
N PHE A 359 7.74 8.62 29.48
CA PHE A 359 9.15 9.02 29.37
C PHE A 359 9.46 9.83 30.60
N ASN A 360 10.31 9.29 31.45
CA ASN A 360 10.81 10.08 32.56
C ASN A 360 11.92 10.99 32.05
N PHE A 361 11.58 12.26 31.79
CA PHE A 361 12.57 13.29 31.44
C PHE A 361 13.53 13.62 32.59
N ARG A 362 13.22 13.24 33.85
CA ARG A 362 14.02 13.66 35.02
C ARG A 362 15.51 13.33 34.94
N PRO A 363 15.98 12.17 34.45
CA PRO A 363 17.41 11.88 34.35
C PRO A 363 18.14 12.81 33.37
N PHE A 364 17.44 13.36 32.37
CA PHE A 364 17.99 14.22 31.33
C PHE A 364 17.81 15.71 31.65
N VAL A 365 16.75 16.06 32.40
CA VAL A 365 16.42 17.45 32.77
C VAL A 365 17.04 17.86 34.11
N ASN A 366 17.20 16.94 35.08
CA ASN A 366 17.85 17.23 36.36
C ASN A 366 19.37 17.01 36.34
N GLY A 367 19.96 16.85 35.16
CA GLY A 367 21.41 16.81 34.95
C GLY A 367 22.08 18.18 35.17
N ALA A 368 21.95 18.73 36.38
CA ALA A 368 22.96 19.62 36.96
C ALA A 368 24.25 18.85 37.33
N ASN A 369 24.32 17.56 37.02
CA ASN A 369 25.59 16.88 36.85
C ASN A 369 26.16 17.37 35.53
N THR A 370 27.13 18.27 35.64
CA THR A 370 28.32 18.30 34.80
C THR A 370 28.49 16.98 34.05
N ILE A 371 28.00 16.92 32.81
CA ILE A 371 28.76 16.23 31.79
C ILE A 371 30.06 17.05 31.79
N GLU A 372 31.09 16.54 32.45
CA GLU A 372 32.45 17.02 32.24
C GLU A 372 32.65 16.90 30.73
N THR A 373 32.40 18.01 30.03
CA THR A 373 32.81 18.18 28.66
C THR A 373 34.32 18.04 28.75
N GLY A 374 34.83 16.84 28.42
CA GLY A 374 36.24 16.46 28.49
C GLY A 374 37.14 17.23 27.53
N PHE A 375 36.86 18.52 27.32
CA PHE A 375 37.77 19.50 26.78
C PHE A 375 38.50 20.16 27.94
N ILE A 376 39.57 19.51 28.40
CA ILE A 376 40.69 20.29 28.94
C ILE A 376 41.16 21.15 27.76
N VAL A 377 41.01 22.47 27.86
CA VAL A 377 41.65 23.38 26.92
C VAL A 377 43.16 23.29 27.18
N GLU A 378 43.82 22.30 26.59
CA GLU A 378 45.28 22.27 26.49
C GLU A 378 45.71 23.40 25.55
N GLY A 379 45.87 24.59 26.13
CA GLY A 379 46.22 25.78 25.36
C GLY A 379 46.22 27.11 26.10
N SER A 380 45.95 27.17 27.41
CA SER A 380 46.18 28.41 28.17
C SER A 380 47.64 28.50 28.61
N CYS A 381 48.42 29.27 27.87
CA CYS A 381 49.86 29.50 28.02
C CYS A 381 50.31 30.14 29.34
N CYS A 382 49.44 30.28 30.35
CA CYS A 382 49.74 30.97 31.61
C CYS A 382 48.89 30.36 32.74
N PRO A 383 49.39 29.42 33.56
CA PRO A 383 48.61 28.79 34.63
C PRO A 383 48.25 29.72 35.80
N ASN A 384 48.74 30.96 35.82
CA ASN A 384 48.70 31.81 37.02
C ASN A 384 48.34 33.29 36.76
N ASP A 385 47.70 33.64 35.64
CA ASP A 385 47.25 35.02 35.45
C ASP A 385 45.84 35.22 36.05
N PRO A 386 45.68 35.95 37.17
CA PRO A 386 44.39 36.17 37.83
C PRO A 386 43.42 37.03 37.02
N PHE A 387 43.87 37.57 35.88
CA PHE A 387 43.05 38.44 35.03
C PHE A 387 42.08 37.67 34.13
N ILE A 388 42.40 36.43 33.73
CA ILE A 388 41.54 35.66 32.80
C ILE A 388 40.39 34.95 33.55
N MET A 389 40.59 34.55 34.81
CA MET A 389 39.50 33.96 35.63
C MET A 389 38.54 34.99 36.25
N ASN A 390 38.87 36.27 36.22
CA ASN A 390 38.06 37.35 36.79
C ASN A 390 37.37 38.24 35.75
N ASP A 391 37.43 37.89 34.46
CA ASP A 391 36.58 38.51 33.45
C ASP A 391 35.26 37.71 33.31
N PRO A 392 34.16 38.17 33.94
CA PRO A 392 32.87 37.50 33.85
C PRO A 392 32.27 37.50 32.44
N PHE A 393 32.83 38.23 31.48
CA PHE A 393 32.36 38.23 30.08
C PHE A 393 32.95 37.07 29.27
N TYR A 394 34.24 36.75 29.40
CA TYR A 394 34.89 35.74 28.56
C TYR A 394 34.54 34.28 28.94
N GLY A 395 34.34 34.00 30.22
CA GLY A 395 33.93 32.66 30.69
C GLY A 395 32.42 32.38 30.56
N SER A 396 31.59 33.42 30.50
CA SER A 396 30.13 33.27 30.45
C SER A 396 29.60 33.15 29.03
N GLU A 397 30.15 33.84 28.02
CA GLU A 397 29.64 33.76 26.65
C GLU A 397 29.93 32.41 25.98
N LEU A 398 31.16 31.89 26.08
CA LEU A 398 31.54 30.59 25.51
C LEU A 398 30.85 29.40 26.21
N GLY A 399 30.73 29.46 27.55
CA GLY A 399 30.04 28.43 28.33
C GLY A 399 28.53 28.43 28.14
N LEU A 400 27.91 29.62 28.05
CA LEU A 400 26.46 29.73 27.81
C LEU A 400 26.11 29.31 26.37
N ASP A 401 26.92 29.61 25.37
CA ASP A 401 26.61 29.23 23.99
C ASP A 401 26.78 27.72 23.74
N MET A 402 27.71 27.05 24.42
CA MET A 402 27.78 25.58 24.43
C MET A 402 26.58 24.93 25.12
N VAL A 403 26.18 25.43 26.29
CA VAL A 403 25.00 24.93 27.01
C VAL A 403 23.71 25.21 26.21
N ARG A 404 23.62 26.40 25.58
CA ARG A 404 22.50 26.76 24.68
C ARG A 404 22.46 25.85 23.46
N GLY A 405 23.60 25.60 22.80
CA GLY A 405 23.69 24.72 21.63
C GLY A 405 23.34 23.25 21.95
N PHE A 406 23.72 22.78 23.14
CA PHE A 406 23.36 21.44 23.64
C PHE A 406 21.87 21.33 23.93
N LEU A 407 21.30 22.27 24.69
CA LEU A 407 19.86 22.30 24.99
C LEU A 407 19.04 22.45 23.71
N ASP A 408 19.45 23.32 22.78
CA ASP A 408 18.79 23.48 21.49
C ASP A 408 18.85 22.21 20.63
N GLY A 409 19.99 21.49 20.63
CA GLY A 409 20.14 20.24 19.89
C GLY A 409 19.34 19.09 20.47
N PHE A 410 19.38 18.91 21.80
CA PHE A 410 18.62 17.88 22.50
C PHE A 410 17.10 18.13 22.41
N ASP A 411 16.65 19.36 22.65
CA ASP A 411 15.25 19.72 22.54
C ASP A 411 14.74 19.41 21.12
N ASN A 412 15.46 19.86 20.09
CA ASN A 412 15.07 19.60 18.71
C ASN A 412 14.99 18.09 18.40
N LEU A 413 15.90 17.28 18.94
CA LEU A 413 15.87 15.83 18.80
C LEU A 413 14.61 15.23 19.43
N VAL A 414 14.31 15.59 20.68
CA VAL A 414 13.11 15.12 21.39
C VAL A 414 11.85 15.50 20.63
N PHE A 415 11.74 16.76 20.20
CA PHE A 415 10.59 17.23 19.41
C PHE A 415 10.49 16.53 18.06
N ALA A 416 11.59 16.28 17.37
CA ALA A 416 11.56 15.51 16.13
C ALA A 416 11.07 14.08 16.36
N PHE A 417 11.43 13.46 17.50
CA PHE A 417 10.92 12.13 17.86
C PHE A 417 9.42 12.16 18.18
N LEU A 418 8.94 13.20 18.87
CA LEU A 418 7.51 13.40 19.12
C LEU A 418 6.74 13.62 17.81
N ASP A 419 7.19 14.54 16.96
CA ASP A 419 6.50 14.94 15.73
C ASP A 419 6.51 13.86 14.63
N TYR A 420 7.61 13.12 14.49
CA TYR A 420 7.84 12.23 13.34
C TYR A 420 8.11 10.78 13.72
N GLY A 421 8.42 10.53 14.99
CA GLY A 421 8.84 9.21 15.46
C GLY A 421 7.76 8.45 16.22
N PHE A 422 6.79 9.15 16.81
CA PHE A 422 5.81 8.58 17.72
C PHE A 422 4.41 8.59 17.10
N GLY A 423 3.56 7.64 17.54
CA GLY A 423 2.13 7.71 17.28
C GLY A 423 1.40 8.46 18.40
N ASP A 424 0.17 8.87 18.14
CA ASP A 424 -0.64 9.72 19.04
C ASP A 424 -0.69 9.22 20.49
N THR A 425 -0.66 7.89 20.71
CA THR A 425 -0.65 7.32 22.07
C THR A 425 0.61 7.67 22.85
N ALA A 426 1.78 7.59 22.23
CA ALA A 426 3.04 7.89 22.92
C ALA A 426 3.21 9.40 23.13
N GLU A 427 2.81 10.22 22.16
CA GLU A 427 2.79 11.68 22.31
C GLU A 427 1.82 12.10 23.43
N GLY A 428 0.62 11.52 23.48
CA GLY A 428 -0.36 11.85 24.50
C GLY A 428 0.02 11.44 25.91
N SER A 429 0.80 10.36 26.08
CA SER A 429 1.37 9.98 27.38
C SER A 429 2.37 11.05 27.87
N VAL A 430 3.20 11.58 26.97
CA VAL A 430 4.10 12.70 27.26
C VAL A 430 3.29 13.95 27.64
N ILE A 431 2.23 14.25 26.88
CA ILE A 431 1.33 15.38 27.14
C ILE A 431 0.65 15.25 28.50
N ARG A 432 0.15 14.06 28.86
CA ARG A 432 -0.42 13.81 30.20
C ARG A 432 0.60 14.08 31.28
N GLY A 433 1.83 13.59 31.12
CA GLY A 433 2.93 13.83 32.05
C GLY A 433 3.20 15.32 32.24
N LEU A 434 3.30 16.09 31.15
CA LEU A 434 3.50 17.53 31.17
C LEU A 434 2.32 18.27 31.82
N MET A 435 1.08 17.96 31.43
CA MET A 435 -0.13 18.53 32.02
C MET A 435 -0.21 18.27 33.53
N THR A 436 0.11 17.04 33.97
CA THR A 436 0.14 16.67 35.39
C THR A 436 1.19 17.48 36.15
N GLN A 437 2.39 17.65 35.59
CA GLN A 437 3.43 18.51 36.18
C GLN A 437 3.02 19.98 36.26
N MET A 438 2.18 20.44 35.35
CA MET A 438 1.58 21.78 35.35
C MET A 438 0.37 21.91 36.30
N GLY A 439 0.03 20.85 37.06
CA GLY A 439 -1.11 20.84 37.98
C GLY A 439 -2.48 20.60 37.31
N ILE A 440 -2.48 20.15 36.06
CA ILE A 440 -3.68 19.81 35.29
C ILE A 440 -3.91 18.30 35.40
N ASP A 441 -4.93 17.92 36.18
CA ASP A 441 -5.35 16.54 36.34
C ASP A 441 -6.21 16.08 35.14
N VAL A 442 -5.58 15.33 34.23
CA VAL A 442 -6.26 14.75 33.08
C VAL A 442 -7.06 13.50 33.53
N PRO A 443 -8.38 13.50 33.35
CA PRO A 443 -9.21 12.36 33.73
C PRO A 443 -8.72 11.03 33.13
N ALA A 444 -8.82 9.96 33.92
CA ALA A 444 -8.37 8.61 33.52
C ALA A 444 -9.21 8.01 32.38
N ASP A 445 -10.43 8.52 32.14
CA ASP A 445 -11.32 8.11 31.04
C ASP A 445 -10.93 8.71 29.68
N ILE A 446 -10.02 9.68 29.65
CA ILE A 446 -9.36 10.14 28.43
C ILE A 446 -8.11 9.30 28.30
N ASP A 447 -8.00 8.49 27.25
CA ASP A 447 -6.78 7.72 26.99
C ASP A 447 -5.68 8.60 26.37
N ASP A 448 -4.44 8.10 26.38
CA ASP A 448 -3.30 8.84 25.84
C ASP A 448 -3.39 9.05 24.34
N ARG A 449 -4.00 8.12 23.59
CA ARG A 449 -4.23 8.32 22.16
C ARG A 449 -5.06 9.57 21.89
N THR A 450 -6.18 9.72 22.61
CA THR A 450 -7.06 10.88 22.50
C THR A 450 -6.32 12.18 22.85
N LEU A 451 -5.37 12.14 23.81
CA LEU A 451 -4.55 13.31 24.11
C LEU A 451 -3.60 13.68 22.98
N GLY A 452 -2.90 12.73 22.37
CA GLY A 452 -2.00 13.02 21.23
C GLY A 452 -2.75 13.47 19.98
N GLU A 453 -3.98 13.02 19.78
CA GLU A 453 -4.83 13.51 18.68
C GLU A 453 -5.30 14.97 18.90
N LEU A 454 -5.43 15.41 20.15
CA LEU A 454 -5.97 16.74 20.49
C LEU A 454 -4.89 17.80 20.68
N PHE A 455 -3.73 17.37 21.14
CA PHE A 455 -2.64 18.23 21.59
C PHE A 455 -1.34 17.81 20.94
N GLN A 456 -0.44 18.77 20.82
CA GLN A 456 0.93 18.58 20.36
C GLN A 456 1.87 19.29 21.33
N VAL A 457 3.08 18.74 21.48
CA VAL A 457 4.11 19.41 22.28
C VAL A 457 4.92 20.33 21.36
N LYS A 458 5.01 21.62 21.69
CA LYS A 458 5.78 22.60 20.93
C LYS A 458 6.82 23.31 21.77
N ARG A 459 7.83 23.86 21.10
CA ARG A 459 8.82 24.76 21.68
C ARG A 459 8.47 26.21 21.33
N ARG A 460 8.29 27.06 22.34
CA ARG A 460 8.20 28.52 22.15
C ARG A 460 9.14 29.23 23.09
N GLU A 461 10.02 30.07 22.55
CA GLU A 461 10.92 30.92 23.36
C GLU A 461 11.67 30.10 24.44
N ARG A 462 12.06 28.86 24.11
CA ARG A 462 12.72 27.88 24.99
C ARG A 462 11.86 27.25 26.10
N ALA A 463 10.56 27.53 26.14
CA ALA A 463 9.61 26.79 26.96
C ALA A 463 8.97 25.64 26.15
N VAL A 464 8.88 24.48 26.78
CA VAL A 464 8.02 23.39 26.32
C VAL A 464 6.59 23.77 26.65
N VAL A 465 5.75 23.90 25.62
CA VAL A 465 4.33 24.22 25.76
C VAL A 465 3.51 23.12 25.14
N VAL A 466 2.42 22.74 25.81
CA VAL A 466 1.40 21.88 25.20
C VAL A 466 0.40 22.78 24.50
N GLU A 467 0.28 22.63 23.19
CA GLU A 467 -0.67 23.37 22.35
C GLU A 467 -1.69 22.42 21.75
N TYR A 468 -2.82 22.94 21.32
CA TYR A 468 -3.74 22.15 20.51
C TYR A 468 -3.14 21.88 19.13
N GLN A 469 -3.50 20.74 18.52
CA GLN A 469 -3.16 20.48 17.12
C GLN A 469 -3.81 21.55 16.21
N ALA A 470 -3.10 21.97 15.16
CA ALA A 470 -3.52 23.10 14.34
C ALA A 470 -4.93 22.88 13.73
N GLY A 471 -5.77 23.91 13.84
CA GLY A 471 -7.16 23.91 13.39
C GLY A 471 -8.18 23.51 14.46
N PHE A 472 -7.81 22.78 15.52
CA PHE A 472 -8.74 22.54 16.64
C PHE A 472 -9.23 23.85 17.29
N VAL A 473 -8.34 24.85 17.44
CA VAL A 473 -8.66 26.17 18.02
C VAL A 473 -9.38 27.09 17.03
N ALA A 474 -9.07 27.02 15.72
CA ALA A 474 -9.79 27.79 14.70
C ALA A 474 -11.28 27.41 14.68
N ASN A 475 -11.58 26.12 14.84
CA ASN A 475 -12.94 25.62 14.99
C ASN A 475 -13.60 26.03 16.31
N LEU A 476 -12.84 26.33 17.36
CA LEU A 476 -13.40 26.70 18.66
C LEU A 476 -13.90 28.15 18.68
N ILE A 477 -13.23 29.03 17.90
CA ILE A 477 -13.61 30.44 17.75
C ILE A 477 -14.93 30.56 16.97
N ASP A 478 -15.18 29.70 15.99
CA ASP A 478 -16.45 29.70 15.23
C ASP A 478 -17.62 29.00 15.97
N LEU A 479 -17.35 28.18 16.99
CA LEU A 479 -18.37 27.39 17.70
C LEU A 479 -18.98 28.07 18.94
N THR A 480 -18.54 29.26 19.36
CA THR A 480 -18.93 29.83 20.66
C THR A 480 -19.33 31.31 20.65
N VAL A 481 -20.64 31.58 20.60
CA VAL A 481 -21.26 32.82 21.14
C VAL A 481 -21.96 32.56 22.49
N SER A 482 -22.03 31.32 22.98
CA SER A 482 -22.81 31.00 24.19
C SER A 482 -22.00 30.83 25.49
N SER A 483 -20.69 31.10 25.51
CA SER A 483 -19.87 30.95 26.74
C SER A 483 -18.74 31.97 26.79
N ILE A 484 -19.07 33.17 27.30
CA ILE A 484 -18.18 34.34 27.41
C ILE A 484 -16.91 34.06 28.25
N ASP A 485 -16.90 33.03 29.11
CA ASP A 485 -15.73 32.68 29.93
C ASP A 485 -14.63 31.87 29.19
N VAL A 486 -14.94 31.22 28.07
CA VAL A 486 -13.96 30.41 27.30
C VAL A 486 -13.21 31.26 26.27
N LEU A 487 -13.81 32.34 25.77
CA LEU A 487 -13.17 33.25 24.82
C LEU A 487 -12.01 34.04 25.44
N GLY A 488 -12.06 34.31 26.75
CA GLY A 488 -10.92 34.86 27.51
C GLY A 488 -9.70 33.92 27.57
N LEU A 489 -9.92 32.62 27.32
CA LEU A 489 -8.89 31.59 27.29
C LEU A 489 -8.25 31.44 25.88
N LEU A 490 -8.93 31.89 24.81
CA LEU A 490 -8.62 31.48 23.43
C LEU A 490 -8.54 32.60 22.38
N SER A 491 -8.78 33.87 22.74
CA SER A 491 -8.42 34.98 21.85
C SER A 491 -6.93 35.32 21.94
N PRO A 492 -6.18 35.33 20.82
CA PRO A 492 -4.75 35.55 20.81
C PRO A 492 -4.41 37.03 20.65
N SER A 493 -3.82 37.63 21.67
CA SER A 493 -2.83 38.69 21.43
C SER A 493 -1.67 38.53 22.41
N LYS A 494 -0.50 38.19 21.86
CA LYS A 494 0.85 38.30 22.45
C LYS A 494 0.95 37.93 23.95
N GLY A 495 1.25 36.67 24.24
CA GLY A 495 1.81 36.24 25.54
C GLY A 495 0.89 36.17 26.77
N GLY A 496 -0.37 36.61 26.70
CA GLY A 496 -1.22 36.75 27.91
C GLY A 496 -2.12 35.56 28.30
N GLY A 497 -2.61 34.76 27.34
CA GLY A 497 -3.70 33.81 27.59
C GLY A 497 -3.34 32.60 28.47
N ALA A 498 -2.20 31.96 28.20
CA ALA A 498 -1.67 30.90 29.06
C ALA A 498 -1.12 31.44 30.39
N PHE A 499 -0.61 32.68 30.38
CA PHE A 499 -0.08 33.35 31.58
C PHE A 499 -1.19 33.75 32.57
N LEU A 500 -2.36 34.18 32.08
CA LEU A 500 -3.53 34.49 32.90
C LEU A 500 -4.25 33.23 33.42
N ALA A 501 -4.15 32.09 32.70
CA ALA A 501 -4.64 30.80 33.17
C ALA A 501 -3.92 30.30 34.44
N ILE A 502 -2.68 30.73 34.67
CA ILE A 502 -1.83 30.26 35.79
C ILE A 502 -2.05 31.07 37.10
N ARG A 503 -2.62 32.29 37.06
CA ARG A 503 -2.80 33.11 38.27
C ARG A 503 -4.25 33.53 38.62
N GLY A 504 -5.23 33.33 37.72
CA GLY A 504 -6.57 33.96 37.88
C GLY A 504 -7.76 33.09 38.27
N GLY A 505 -7.74 31.75 38.17
CA GLY A 505 -8.99 30.98 38.32
C GLY A 505 -8.86 29.46 38.39
N GLY A 506 -8.13 28.95 39.38
CA GLY A 506 -7.68 27.54 39.44
C GLY A 506 -8.71 26.42 39.68
N ARG A 507 -10.02 26.62 39.56
CA ARG A 507 -11.01 25.51 39.74
C ARG A 507 -12.16 25.48 38.75
N VAL A 508 -12.72 26.64 38.42
CA VAL A 508 -13.83 26.75 37.47
C VAL A 508 -13.36 26.41 36.04
N THR A 509 -12.15 26.83 35.68
CA THR A 509 -11.54 26.62 34.36
C THR A 509 -11.16 25.15 34.09
N ALA A 510 -10.63 24.44 35.09
CA ALA A 510 -10.33 23.01 34.97
C ALA A 510 -11.61 22.16 34.83
N ALA A 511 -12.70 22.56 35.51
CA ALA A 511 -13.98 21.87 35.41
C ALA A 511 -14.67 22.06 34.05
N ALA A 512 -14.64 23.29 33.50
CA ALA A 512 -15.18 23.57 32.17
C ALA A 512 -14.43 22.79 31.07
N PHE A 513 -13.09 22.77 31.14
CA PHE A 513 -12.25 22.02 30.20
C PHE A 513 -12.44 20.49 30.32
N ARG A 514 -12.54 19.97 31.54
CA ARG A 514 -12.88 18.56 31.82
C ARG A 514 -14.24 18.17 31.23
N ASN A 515 -15.26 19.02 31.36
CA ASN A 515 -16.59 18.76 30.80
C ASN A 515 -16.59 18.77 29.27
N PHE A 516 -15.80 19.64 28.66
CA PHE A 516 -15.63 19.69 27.21
C PHE A 516 -14.97 18.40 26.66
N LEU A 517 -13.87 17.95 27.28
CA LEU A 517 -13.18 16.71 26.87
C LEU A 517 -14.11 15.49 26.95
N ARG A 518 -14.97 15.43 27.97
CA ARG A 518 -16.00 14.40 28.09
C ARG A 518 -16.99 14.39 26.92
N GLN A 519 -17.44 15.55 26.45
CA GLN A 519 -18.41 15.62 25.34
C GLN A 519 -17.81 15.13 24.01
N ALA A 520 -16.55 15.45 23.72
CA ALA A 520 -15.89 15.01 22.49
C ALA A 520 -15.69 13.48 22.42
N VAL A 521 -15.35 12.86 23.55
CA VAL A 521 -15.19 11.39 23.66
C VAL A 521 -16.53 10.65 23.55
N ILE A 522 -17.60 11.24 24.09
CA ILE A 522 -18.95 10.64 24.04
C ILE A 522 -19.45 10.48 22.60
N ASN A 523 -19.17 11.44 21.70
CA ASN A 523 -19.67 11.37 20.33
C ASN A 523 -18.96 10.30 19.47
N GLY A 524 -17.66 10.08 19.65
CA GLY A 524 -16.93 9.02 18.93
C GLY A 524 -17.45 7.61 19.29
N LYS A 525 -17.65 7.36 20.58
CA LYS A 525 -18.21 6.07 21.07
C LYS A 525 -19.64 5.81 20.58
N ARG A 526 -20.42 6.86 20.30
CA ARG A 526 -21.80 6.75 19.79
C ARG A 526 -21.87 6.28 18.35
N ILE A 527 -20.94 6.73 17.48
CA ILE A 527 -20.88 6.25 16.09
C ILE A 527 -20.59 4.75 16.06
N ASP A 528 -19.60 4.30 16.83
CA ASP A 528 -19.24 2.87 16.91
C ASP A 528 -20.41 2.01 17.42
N SER A 529 -21.05 2.45 18.50
CA SER A 529 -22.21 1.76 19.06
C SER A 529 -23.38 1.67 18.07
N TYR A 530 -23.57 2.69 17.23
CA TYR A 530 -24.64 2.71 16.24
C TYR A 530 -24.31 1.86 15.01
N ILE A 531 -23.07 1.87 14.51
CA ILE A 531 -22.63 0.95 13.44
C ILE A 531 -22.83 -0.49 13.90
N ASP A 532 -22.41 -0.82 15.12
CA ASP A 532 -22.59 -2.16 15.69
C ASP A 532 -24.06 -2.59 15.78
N LEU A 533 -24.99 -1.63 15.96
CA LEU A 533 -26.43 -1.90 16.02
C LEU A 533 -27.00 -2.25 14.64
N ILE A 534 -26.54 -1.61 13.57
CA ILE A 534 -27.14 -1.73 12.23
C ILE A 534 -26.41 -2.70 11.29
N LYS A 535 -25.16 -3.10 11.62
CA LYS A 535 -24.31 -3.92 10.74
C LYS A 535 -24.88 -5.31 10.42
N ASP A 536 -25.63 -5.92 11.33
CA ASP A 536 -26.13 -7.28 11.15
C ASP A 536 -27.21 -7.37 10.05
N ASN A 537 -27.82 -6.23 9.70
CA ASN A 537 -28.82 -6.12 8.64
C ASN A 537 -28.23 -5.60 7.31
N ALA A 538 -26.90 -5.42 7.22
CA ALA A 538 -26.26 -4.77 6.10
C ALA A 538 -25.69 -5.75 5.06
N ARG A 539 -25.87 -5.41 3.78
CA ARG A 539 -25.18 -6.06 2.64
C ARG A 539 -24.25 -5.06 1.96
N PHE A 540 -22.96 -5.36 1.93
CA PHE A 540 -21.93 -4.46 1.42
C PHE A 540 -21.70 -4.63 -0.09
N VAL A 541 -22.39 -3.84 -0.91
CA VAL A 541 -22.15 -3.75 -2.36
C VAL A 541 -21.13 -2.65 -2.62
N LEU A 542 -19.84 -3.01 -2.68
CA LEU A 542 -18.74 -2.04 -2.72
C LEU A 542 -18.20 -1.74 -4.14
N ASP A 543 -18.57 -2.54 -5.14
CA ASP A 543 -18.13 -2.32 -6.52
C ASP A 543 -18.67 -0.99 -7.08
N GLY A 544 -17.74 -0.14 -7.55
CA GLY A 544 -18.05 1.22 -8.00
C GLY A 544 -18.46 2.18 -6.87
N THR A 545 -18.02 1.90 -5.64
CA THR A 545 -18.01 2.84 -4.52
C THR A 545 -16.60 3.33 -4.22
N GLY A 546 -16.46 4.46 -3.52
CA GLY A 546 -15.16 5.02 -3.14
C GLY A 546 -15.22 6.52 -2.87
N GLU A 547 -14.07 7.17 -2.85
CA GLU A 547 -13.97 8.63 -2.72
C GLU A 547 -14.71 9.33 -3.86
N PHE A 548 -15.40 10.42 -3.53
CA PHE A 548 -16.14 11.23 -4.50
C PHE A 548 -15.27 11.79 -5.62
N SER A 549 -14.03 12.15 -5.33
CA SER A 549 -13.04 12.63 -6.31
C SER A 549 -12.85 11.62 -7.46
N VAL A 550 -12.97 10.33 -7.16
CA VAL A 550 -12.78 9.20 -8.08
C VAL A 550 -14.10 8.80 -8.74
N VAL A 551 -15.13 8.48 -7.95
CA VAL A 551 -16.36 7.87 -8.48
C VAL A 551 -17.44 8.88 -8.85
N ARG A 552 -17.29 10.15 -8.40
CA ARG A 552 -18.19 11.29 -8.69
C ARG A 552 -19.67 10.96 -8.48
N GLY A 553 -19.94 10.27 -7.36
CA GLY A 553 -21.20 9.59 -7.08
C GLY A 553 -22.14 10.26 -6.08
N HIS A 554 -23.17 9.50 -5.67
CA HIS A 554 -24.07 9.86 -4.58
C HIS A 554 -23.35 9.73 -3.22
N HIS A 555 -23.51 10.70 -2.33
CA HIS A 555 -23.06 10.56 -0.94
C HIS A 555 -24.18 9.95 -0.10
N PRO A 556 -24.01 8.74 0.47
CA PRO A 556 -25.03 8.14 1.31
C PRO A 556 -25.38 8.98 2.54
N LEU A 557 -24.42 9.72 3.10
CA LEU A 557 -24.69 10.77 4.09
C LEU A 557 -24.64 12.14 3.41
N ALA A 558 -25.69 12.94 3.57
CA ALA A 558 -25.81 14.23 2.91
C ALA A 558 -24.66 15.17 3.30
N LYS A 559 -23.78 15.48 2.35
CA LYS A 559 -22.63 16.38 2.53
C LYS A 559 -22.98 17.74 3.13
N LYS A 560 -24.21 18.23 2.88
CA LYS A 560 -24.70 19.50 3.43
C LYS A 560 -24.73 19.51 4.96
N ALA A 561 -24.86 18.35 5.61
CA ALA A 561 -24.82 18.23 7.06
C ALA A 561 -23.49 18.69 7.67
N PHE A 562 -22.40 18.55 6.91
CA PHE A 562 -21.02 18.80 7.34
C PHE A 562 -20.37 19.97 6.62
N GLU A 563 -21.12 20.70 5.78
CA GLU A 563 -20.63 21.87 5.08
C GLU A 563 -20.19 22.94 6.09
N GLY A 564 -18.90 23.28 6.08
CA GLY A 564 -18.25 24.15 7.05
C GLY A 564 -17.38 23.43 8.09
N ASP A 565 -17.40 22.08 8.13
CA ASP A 565 -16.49 21.31 8.97
C ASP A 565 -15.14 21.17 8.26
N LYS A 566 -14.06 21.68 8.86
CA LYS A 566 -12.71 21.57 8.26
C LYS A 566 -12.19 20.14 8.16
N PHE A 567 -12.75 19.21 8.93
CA PHE A 567 -12.35 17.79 8.92
C PHE A 567 -13.10 17.01 7.86
N TYR A 568 -14.25 17.52 7.39
CA TYR A 568 -15.01 16.89 6.33
C TYR A 568 -14.50 17.37 4.97
N ASP A 569 -13.79 16.51 4.24
CA ASP A 569 -13.52 16.72 2.83
C ASP A 569 -14.54 15.96 1.99
N PHE A 570 -15.41 16.71 1.30
CA PHE A 570 -16.40 16.12 0.43
C PHE A 570 -15.79 15.40 -0.78
N GLN A 571 -14.55 15.69 -1.17
CA GLN A 571 -13.83 15.00 -2.24
C GLN A 571 -13.37 13.61 -1.79
N GLU A 572 -12.99 13.46 -0.52
CA GLU A 572 -12.57 12.19 0.07
C GLU A 572 -13.74 11.43 0.73
N ALA A 573 -14.92 12.03 0.75
CA ALA A 573 -16.12 11.42 1.32
C ALA A 573 -16.55 10.18 0.53
N PHE A 574 -16.93 9.12 1.26
CA PHE A 574 -17.49 7.90 0.67
C PHE A 574 -18.70 8.23 -0.20
N SER A 575 -18.71 7.64 -1.40
CA SER A 575 -19.76 7.85 -2.39
C SER A 575 -19.95 6.61 -3.27
N VAL A 576 -21.12 6.53 -3.87
CA VAL A 576 -21.56 5.42 -4.73
C VAL A 576 -21.72 5.96 -6.15
N SER A 577 -21.00 5.39 -7.12
CA SER A 577 -21.06 5.87 -8.50
C SER A 577 -22.51 5.85 -9.04
N PRO A 578 -22.87 6.75 -9.96
CA PRO A 578 -24.23 6.76 -10.52
C PRO A 578 -24.58 5.43 -11.20
N ASN A 579 -23.60 4.77 -11.82
CA ASN A 579 -23.80 3.47 -12.47
C ASN A 579 -24.07 2.36 -11.46
N THR A 580 -23.30 2.29 -10.36
CA THR A 580 -23.56 1.32 -9.29
C THR A 580 -24.94 1.52 -8.69
N LEU A 581 -25.30 2.78 -8.41
CA LEU A 581 -26.62 3.14 -7.87
C LEU A 581 -27.75 2.68 -8.81
N GLN A 582 -27.59 2.91 -10.12
CA GLN A 582 -28.54 2.52 -11.16
C GLN A 582 -28.63 0.99 -11.29
N ASN A 583 -27.50 0.29 -11.36
CA ASN A 583 -27.46 -1.17 -11.52
C ASN A 583 -28.11 -1.90 -10.34
N VAL A 584 -27.85 -1.44 -9.11
CA VAL A 584 -28.49 -2.00 -7.91
C VAL A 584 -30.00 -1.80 -7.94
N TRP A 585 -30.45 -0.63 -8.38
CA TRP A 585 -31.88 -0.33 -8.53
C TRP A 585 -32.53 -1.20 -9.61
N GLU A 586 -31.93 -1.34 -10.79
CA GLU A 586 -32.46 -2.16 -11.89
C GLU A 586 -32.54 -3.64 -11.53
N ALA A 587 -31.55 -4.15 -10.80
CA ALA A 587 -31.55 -5.52 -10.30
C ALA A 587 -32.69 -5.78 -9.30
N ALA A 588 -33.05 -4.78 -8.50
CA ALA A 588 -34.15 -4.86 -7.53
C ALA A 588 -35.53 -4.59 -8.16
N ASN A 589 -35.57 -3.83 -9.26
CA ASN A 589 -36.81 -3.35 -9.90
C ASN A 589 -36.84 -3.70 -11.40
N PRO A 590 -36.75 -4.99 -11.79
CA PRO A 590 -36.55 -5.40 -13.20
C PRO A 590 -37.73 -5.12 -14.13
N LEU A 591 -38.89 -4.73 -13.58
CA LEU A 591 -40.13 -4.48 -14.31
C LEU A 591 -40.54 -2.99 -14.32
N GLU A 592 -39.74 -2.12 -13.70
CA GLU A 592 -40.04 -0.69 -13.62
C GLU A 592 -39.33 0.10 -14.73
N ASP A 593 -39.93 1.21 -15.16
CA ASP A 593 -39.31 2.13 -16.11
C ASP A 593 -38.06 2.78 -15.48
N ILE A 594 -36.97 2.86 -16.26
CA ILE A 594 -35.69 3.44 -15.80
C ILE A 594 -35.90 4.88 -15.31
N ILE A 595 -35.53 5.13 -14.05
CA ILE A 595 -35.56 6.45 -13.42
C ILE A 595 -34.14 7.00 -13.23
N ASN A 596 -34.02 8.32 -13.01
CA ASN A 596 -32.78 8.89 -12.48
C ASN A 596 -32.76 8.70 -10.95
N VAL A 597 -32.18 7.58 -10.52
CA VAL A 597 -32.17 7.14 -9.11
C VAL A 597 -31.50 8.19 -8.21
N HIS A 598 -30.35 8.75 -8.61
CA HIS A 598 -29.62 9.76 -7.83
C HIS A 598 -30.48 10.99 -7.49
N ASN A 599 -31.16 11.56 -8.49
CA ASN A 599 -32.00 12.75 -8.31
C ASN A 599 -33.22 12.44 -7.44
N LYS A 600 -33.78 11.23 -7.55
CA LYS A 600 -34.91 10.78 -6.73
C LYS A 600 -34.53 10.64 -5.26
N ILE A 601 -33.37 10.04 -4.96
CA ILE A 601 -32.87 9.92 -3.57
C ILE A 601 -32.64 11.31 -2.99
N THR A 602 -31.97 12.20 -3.74
CA THR A 602 -31.74 13.59 -3.29
C THR A 602 -33.06 14.32 -2.97
N GLY A 603 -34.10 14.10 -3.77
CA GLY A 603 -35.44 14.62 -3.52
C GLY A 603 -36.05 14.09 -2.22
N GLN A 604 -35.92 12.78 -1.96
CA GLN A 604 -36.42 12.17 -0.72
C GLN A 604 -35.66 12.63 0.52
N GLN A 605 -34.32 12.72 0.46
CA GLN A 605 -33.49 13.25 1.54
C GLN A 605 -33.97 14.64 1.96
N ASN A 606 -34.15 15.55 0.98
CA ASN A 606 -34.61 16.92 1.26
C ASN A 606 -36.01 16.94 1.90
N SER A 607 -36.93 16.12 1.41
CA SER A 607 -38.28 15.98 1.99
C SER A 607 -38.23 15.52 3.45
N LEU A 608 -37.45 14.48 3.74
CA LEU A 608 -37.34 13.88 5.07
C LEU A 608 -36.63 14.79 6.07
N TYR A 609 -35.55 15.48 5.69
CA TYR A 609 -34.90 16.46 6.57
C TYR A 609 -35.79 17.67 6.86
N SER A 610 -36.54 18.14 5.87
CA SER A 610 -37.51 19.22 6.06
C SER A 610 -38.65 18.79 6.99
N ALA A 611 -39.12 17.55 6.88
CA ALA A 611 -40.10 16.98 7.79
C ALA A 611 -39.54 16.84 9.21
N PHE A 612 -38.28 16.37 9.36
CA PHE A 612 -37.61 16.28 10.65
C PHE A 612 -37.55 17.65 11.35
N LYS A 613 -37.05 18.69 10.66
CA LYS A 613 -36.95 20.05 11.22
C LYS A 613 -38.30 20.59 11.66
N ARG A 614 -39.34 20.40 10.83
CA ARG A 614 -40.70 20.87 11.10
C ARG A 614 -41.32 20.18 12.32
N ASN A 615 -41.13 18.87 12.44
CA ASN A 615 -41.73 18.06 13.51
C ASN A 615 -40.94 18.14 14.82
N ASN A 616 -39.70 18.63 14.80
CA ASN A 616 -38.81 18.67 15.95
C ASN A 616 -38.17 20.06 16.14
N PRO A 617 -38.98 21.12 16.37
CA PRO A 617 -38.46 22.47 16.55
C PRO A 617 -37.49 22.52 17.74
N GLY A 618 -36.32 23.12 17.52
CA GLY A 618 -35.28 23.30 18.55
C GLY A 618 -34.52 22.03 18.96
N LYS A 619 -34.81 20.86 18.37
CA LYS A 619 -34.01 19.65 18.59
C LYS A 619 -32.85 19.56 17.60
N ARG A 620 -31.72 19.08 18.10
CA ARG A 620 -30.55 18.76 17.28
C ARG A 620 -30.77 17.46 16.51
N LEU A 621 -30.34 17.45 15.26
CA LEU A 621 -30.17 16.23 14.47
C LEU A 621 -28.96 15.46 15.04
N SER A 622 -29.20 14.22 15.45
CA SER A 622 -28.13 13.30 15.87
C SER A 622 -27.64 12.46 14.68
N ILE A 623 -26.47 11.85 14.82
CA ILE A 623 -25.89 11.02 13.76
C ILE A 623 -26.73 9.77 13.47
N GLU A 624 -27.34 9.19 14.51
CA GLU A 624 -28.23 8.04 14.38
C GLU A 624 -29.46 8.44 13.58
N LYS A 625 -30.07 9.59 13.91
CA LYS A 625 -31.26 10.06 13.20
C LYS A 625 -30.97 10.47 11.77
N MET A 626 -29.77 10.99 11.51
CA MET A 626 -29.30 11.26 10.16
C MET A 626 -29.23 9.96 9.35
N ALA A 627 -28.51 8.95 9.85
CA ALA A 627 -28.40 7.65 9.19
C ALA A 627 -29.76 7.00 8.90
N GLU A 628 -30.71 7.05 9.84
CA GLU A 628 -32.09 6.58 9.61
C GLU A 628 -32.77 7.30 8.42
N ILE A 629 -32.64 8.64 8.35
CA ILE A 629 -33.23 9.42 7.25
C ILE A 629 -32.60 9.05 5.91
N GLU A 630 -31.28 8.82 5.88
CA GLU A 630 -30.58 8.48 4.66
C GLU A 630 -30.92 7.09 4.14
N ILE A 631 -31.02 6.09 5.04
CA ILE A 631 -31.48 4.74 4.68
C ILE A 631 -32.91 4.83 4.14
N GLN A 632 -33.81 5.52 4.83
CA GLN A 632 -35.20 5.67 4.40
C GLN A 632 -35.29 6.35 3.02
N ALA A 633 -34.50 7.40 2.78
CA ALA A 633 -34.51 8.11 1.50
C ALA A 633 -34.13 7.21 0.31
N MET A 634 -33.20 6.27 0.51
CA MET A 634 -32.80 5.31 -0.53
C MET A 634 -33.85 4.21 -0.71
N VAL A 635 -34.41 3.69 0.38
CA VAL A 635 -35.46 2.67 0.37
C VAL A 635 -36.73 3.18 -0.32
N ASP A 636 -37.13 4.43 -0.06
CA ASP A 636 -38.30 5.06 -0.68
C ASP A 636 -38.18 5.21 -2.21
N VAL A 637 -36.98 5.06 -2.76
CA VAL A 637 -36.70 5.10 -4.20
C VAL A 637 -36.57 3.69 -4.80
N GLY A 638 -36.58 2.64 -3.98
CA GLY A 638 -36.51 1.24 -4.41
C GLY A 638 -35.11 0.61 -4.32
N ILE A 639 -34.16 1.22 -3.61
CA ILE A 639 -32.90 0.55 -3.24
C ILE A 639 -33.19 -0.44 -2.10
N PRO A 640 -32.70 -1.70 -2.17
CA PRO A 640 -32.85 -2.64 -1.06
C PRO A 640 -32.30 -2.10 0.27
N GLU A 641 -33.07 -2.25 1.35
CA GLU A 641 -32.74 -1.71 2.68
C GLU A 641 -31.39 -2.20 3.21
N ASP A 642 -31.07 -3.47 2.99
CA ASP A 642 -29.80 -4.08 3.39
C ASP A 642 -28.60 -3.43 2.68
N VAL A 643 -28.75 -3.07 1.40
CA VAL A 643 -27.72 -2.38 0.61
C VAL A 643 -27.59 -0.92 1.03
N ALA A 644 -28.72 -0.21 1.20
CA ALA A 644 -28.74 1.16 1.69
C ALA A 644 -28.05 1.29 3.06
N THR A 645 -28.32 0.33 3.96
CA THR A 645 -27.67 0.23 5.28
C THR A 645 -26.17 0.02 5.15
N GLY A 646 -25.73 -0.88 4.26
CA GLY A 646 -24.31 -1.13 3.99
C GLY A 646 -23.55 0.12 3.52
N TRP A 647 -24.15 0.92 2.63
CA TRP A 647 -23.55 2.17 2.16
C TRP A 647 -23.51 3.26 3.25
N VAL A 648 -24.52 3.37 4.09
CA VAL A 648 -24.52 4.33 5.21
C VAL A 648 -23.48 3.95 6.27
N ILE A 649 -23.29 2.66 6.55
CA ILE A 649 -22.20 2.21 7.45
C ILE A 649 -20.84 2.65 6.90
N LYS A 650 -20.57 2.43 5.60
CA LYS A 650 -19.31 2.88 4.99
C LYS A 650 -19.12 4.39 5.02
N ALA A 651 -20.20 5.15 4.85
CA ALA A 651 -20.14 6.59 5.02
C ALA A 651 -19.86 7.01 6.48
N LEU A 652 -20.43 6.32 7.49
CA LEU A 652 -20.15 6.58 8.90
C LEU A 652 -18.70 6.22 9.30
N GLU A 653 -18.18 5.10 8.81
CA GLU A 653 -16.78 4.70 8.97
C GLU A 653 -15.85 5.76 8.38
N ASN A 654 -16.13 6.22 7.16
CA ASN A 654 -15.35 7.26 6.50
C ASN A 654 -15.43 8.62 7.22
N LEU A 655 -16.58 9.03 7.76
CA LEU A 655 -16.67 10.23 8.59
C LEU A 655 -15.80 10.13 9.84
N LYS A 656 -15.72 8.93 10.46
CA LYS A 656 -14.85 8.67 11.61
C LYS A 656 -13.38 8.76 11.20
N GLU A 657 -13.00 8.19 10.06
CA GLU A 657 -11.64 8.27 9.51
C GLU A 657 -11.23 9.72 9.21
N GLN A 658 -12.15 10.51 8.67
CA GLN A 658 -11.95 11.94 8.44
C GLN A 658 -11.92 12.77 9.74
N GLY A 659 -12.29 12.18 10.89
CA GLY A 659 -12.29 12.87 12.17
C GLY A 659 -13.48 13.82 12.39
N VAL A 660 -14.57 13.63 11.66
CA VAL A 660 -15.81 14.42 11.79
C VAL A 660 -16.51 14.07 13.10
N LYS A 661 -16.74 15.08 13.96
CA LYS A 661 -17.26 14.87 15.33
C LYS A 661 -18.69 15.36 15.54
N TYR A 662 -19.22 16.22 14.66
CA TYR A 662 -20.53 16.85 14.82
C TYR A 662 -21.24 17.08 13.47
N ILE A 663 -22.57 17.09 13.50
CA ILE A 663 -23.39 17.58 12.39
C ILE A 663 -23.59 19.09 12.56
N ILE A 664 -23.08 19.89 11.61
CA ILE A 664 -23.15 21.35 11.64
C ILE A 664 -24.53 21.85 11.21
N ASN A 665 -25.10 21.23 10.17
CA ASN A 665 -26.35 21.66 9.56
C ASN A 665 -27.38 20.54 9.57
N ILE A 666 -28.65 20.92 9.63
CA ILE A 666 -29.71 20.05 9.14
C ILE A 666 -29.73 20.26 7.61
N PRO A 667 -29.43 19.24 6.79
CA PRO A 667 -29.28 19.42 5.34
C PRO A 667 -30.40 20.25 4.72
N TRP A 668 -30.04 21.28 3.94
CA TRP A 668 -30.93 22.25 3.30
C TRP A 668 -31.83 23.09 4.24
N ASN A 669 -31.71 22.93 5.56
CA ASN A 669 -32.62 23.50 6.57
C ASN A 669 -31.90 24.36 7.64
N GLY A 670 -30.64 24.73 7.41
CA GLY A 670 -29.86 25.63 8.26
C GLY A 670 -29.12 24.96 9.42
N LEU A 671 -28.65 25.75 10.38
CA LEU A 671 -27.78 25.29 11.47
C LEU A 671 -28.47 24.28 12.40
N ASN A 672 -27.67 23.33 12.89
CA ASN A 672 -28.05 22.32 13.86
C ASN A 672 -27.90 22.82 15.32
N THR A 673 -28.53 23.95 15.63
CA THR A 673 -28.56 24.49 16.99
C THR A 673 -29.70 23.86 17.79
N GLY A 674 -29.38 23.35 18.98
CA GLY A 674 -30.37 23.14 20.03
C GLY A 674 -30.63 24.50 20.68
N ASN A 675 -31.87 24.79 21.05
CA ASN A 675 -32.17 26.01 21.81
C ASN A 675 -31.36 26.11 23.11
#